data_AF-A0A7J5WCT3-F1
#
_entry.id   AF-A0A7J5WCT3-F1
#
_cell.length_a   1.000
_cell.length_b   1.000
_cell.length_c   1.000
_cell.angle_alpha   90.00
_cell.angle_beta   90.00
_cell.angle_gamma   90.00
#
_symmetry.space_group_name_H-M   'P 1'
#
loop_
_entity.id
_entity.type
_entity.pdbx_description
1 polymer ?
#
loop_
_entity_poly.entity_id
_entity_poly.type
_entity_poly.pdbx_seq_one_letter_code
_entity_poly.pdbx_strand_id
1 'polypeptide(L)'
;MDDRLVKMLGADPLPWLLVSDEPSAVWIALTRVNGRASDDPRVTAARAAAIAGDDVRVLLERLPEWGAGDFSGHDSPTFAPNLLNLLADLGVGAGDFPQVDALLDAMLEHQDAQGRFSAFGKYRSEEPQWGTLLCDTHAISGTLLRYGRGDDPRVQAALKRAAADVADTPQGRAWRCEPDKRSLFRGPGRKADVCPQVTLEALRAFSQLPEDERPEWLNEAARTSLGVWRRRGDERPYMFGHGYQFKTVKWPAFWYGVLPMVETIGRMPGLWSGPDAREEDRQSIAELAACLIAYNTGEGGRVTPRRACRGFEALSLGRKREPSPTATALLVAALAPLAELSAEIAAVDVGGLQSSKGGTGTPIPPKTPKAAASRDRGREPASCPAPARPVPIAPKNALARLLTRHHLGTPWVAASVETIVSDIVGLQAVSLSAPYLALNARLTGFERARLDSALYERRSLSLFRCMRGTVFAVRSEMLPVFFAATDRAVRHHSARFLGNKGVSMRHFEILATNILGRIGEEGPLTIAELHARLDTHVDMAAVVTHMCNEGLLLRDRPVDEWPGRRFRYTRFADGLPGVELDRLSEEDGTLALIRAYVRAFGPVTRADVAWWTGAGPKRTAAALEAMGDEIVEVTVEGDDGPRLMHAADLEELESATQVDRPSVALLPALDPLLMGVMRRDLLVADATRRYIFDPKGSATSVVLVDGHVAGIWDMLHDGEQGIAVHLFDDVDRRTREVIRARVTGVAQVLFDQPMEPSWLDTMLPLGTRPGGSVLRPLRA
;
A
#
# COMPACT_ATOMS: atom_id res chain seq x y z
N MET A 1 23.86 10.76 23.17
CA MET A 1 23.50 9.78 22.12
C MET A 1 24.62 9.79 21.09
N ASP A 2 24.86 8.73 20.32
CA ASP A 2 25.81 8.76 19.20
C ASP A 2 25.41 9.88 18.21
N ASP A 3 26.35 10.75 17.82
CA ASP A 3 26.10 11.87 16.90
C ASP A 3 25.56 11.40 15.54
N ARG A 4 25.94 10.20 15.11
CA ARG A 4 25.43 9.57 13.88
C ARG A 4 23.94 9.26 14.00
N LEU A 5 23.50 8.80 15.18
CA LEU A 5 22.10 8.49 15.47
C LEU A 5 21.27 9.79 15.53
N VAL A 6 21.81 10.87 16.10
CA VAL A 6 21.18 12.21 16.08
C VAL A 6 20.98 12.70 14.64
N LYS A 7 22.05 12.63 13.82
CA LYS A 7 22.00 13.06 12.41
C LYS A 7 20.96 12.27 11.61
N MET A 8 20.85 10.98 11.88
CA MET A 8 19.92 10.09 11.21
C MET A 8 18.45 10.38 11.56
N LEU A 9 18.16 10.76 12.82
CA LEU A 9 16.82 11.14 13.27
C LEU A 9 16.45 12.60 12.94
N GLY A 10 17.45 13.43 12.62
CA GLY A 10 17.29 14.88 12.43
C GLY A 10 17.11 15.66 13.74
N ALA A 11 17.16 14.98 14.90
CA ALA A 11 17.02 15.56 16.23
C ALA A 11 17.53 14.58 17.31
N ASP A 12 17.80 15.09 18.51
CA ASP A 12 18.15 14.28 19.68
C ASP A 12 16.95 14.14 20.65
N PRO A 13 16.23 13.00 20.65
CA PRO A 13 15.16 12.75 21.60
C PRO A 13 15.67 12.31 22.98
N LEU A 14 16.97 12.00 23.16
CA LEU A 14 17.49 11.41 24.39
C LEU A 14 17.29 12.30 25.63
N PRO A 15 17.54 13.63 25.60
CA PRO A 15 17.26 14.50 26.75
C PRO A 15 15.80 14.45 27.19
N TRP A 16 14.88 14.37 26.23
CA TRP A 16 13.44 14.26 26.49
C TRP A 16 13.07 12.90 27.07
N LEU A 17 13.66 11.80 26.57
CA LEU A 17 13.46 10.46 27.10
C LEU A 17 13.98 10.30 28.54
N LEU A 18 15.13 10.90 28.86
CA LEU A 18 15.77 10.75 30.19
C LEU A 18 15.04 11.48 31.31
N VAL A 19 14.19 12.46 30.99
CA VAL A 19 13.35 13.19 31.95
C VAL A 19 11.87 12.81 31.86
N SER A 20 11.56 11.77 31.10
CA SER A 20 10.21 11.23 30.94
C SER A 20 9.65 10.76 32.28
N ASP A 21 8.35 10.94 32.47
CA ASP A 21 7.58 10.38 33.58
C ASP A 21 7.29 8.89 33.40
N GLU A 22 7.35 8.36 32.17
CA GLU A 22 7.33 6.91 31.87
C GLU A 22 8.66 6.23 32.22
N PRO A 23 8.75 5.42 33.29
CA PRO A 23 10.02 4.85 33.73
C PRO A 23 10.58 3.80 32.77
N SER A 24 9.72 3.06 32.05
CA SER A 24 10.14 2.13 31.01
C SER A 24 10.89 2.82 29.87
N ALA A 25 10.45 4.02 29.46
CA ALA A 25 11.13 4.80 28.44
C ALA A 25 12.54 5.24 28.90
N VAL A 26 12.67 5.66 30.16
CA VAL A 26 13.95 6.03 30.77
C VAL A 26 14.89 4.82 30.81
N TRP A 27 14.40 3.66 31.25
CA TRP A 27 15.19 2.43 31.31
C TRP A 27 15.69 1.99 29.93
N ILE A 28 14.81 1.99 28.91
CA ILE A 28 15.18 1.68 27.52
C ILE A 28 16.23 2.67 27.01
N ALA A 29 16.06 3.97 27.29
CA ALA A 29 16.99 5.01 26.87
C ALA A 29 18.39 4.84 27.49
N LEU A 30 18.46 4.50 28.78
CA LEU A 30 19.74 4.28 29.46
C LEU A 30 20.46 3.02 28.94
N THR A 31 19.72 1.93 28.72
CA THR A 31 20.29 0.63 28.37
C THR A 31 20.52 0.46 26.86
N ARG A 32 19.47 0.60 26.05
CA ARG A 32 19.48 0.24 24.62
C ARG A 32 19.85 1.40 23.70
N VAL A 33 19.72 2.64 24.16
CA VAL A 33 20.10 3.84 23.37
C VAL A 33 21.46 4.38 23.78
N ASN A 34 21.73 4.47 25.09
CA ASN A 34 22.98 5.00 25.63
C ASN A 34 24.01 3.92 25.99
N GLY A 35 23.65 2.63 25.89
CA GLY A 35 24.58 1.52 26.11
C GLY A 35 25.15 1.43 27.52
N ARG A 36 24.45 1.95 28.54
CA ARG A 36 24.93 1.87 29.93
C ARG A 36 24.89 0.42 30.42
N ALA A 37 25.90 0.04 31.20
CA ALA A 37 25.98 -1.26 31.82
C ALA A 37 24.80 -1.52 32.76
N SER A 38 24.40 -2.79 32.89
CA SER A 38 23.25 -3.20 33.70
C SER A 38 23.42 -2.96 35.20
N ASP A 39 24.67 -2.83 35.66
CA ASP A 39 25.06 -2.52 37.04
C ASP A 39 25.19 -1.01 37.33
N ASP A 40 24.98 -0.13 36.33
CA ASP A 40 24.91 1.33 36.56
C ASP A 40 23.73 1.61 37.52
N PRO A 41 23.95 2.29 38.67
CA PRO A 41 22.88 2.54 39.64
C PRO A 41 21.65 3.25 39.05
N ARG A 42 21.82 4.07 38.01
CA ARG A 42 20.69 4.71 37.31
C ARG A 42 19.90 3.71 36.48
N VAL A 43 20.58 2.74 35.86
CA VAL A 43 19.93 1.66 35.11
C VAL A 43 19.14 0.77 36.06
N THR A 44 19.74 0.37 37.19
CA THR A 44 19.07 -0.44 38.22
C THR A 44 17.84 0.28 38.78
N ALA A 45 17.97 1.56 39.12
CA ALA A 45 16.86 2.37 39.63
C ALA A 45 15.75 2.58 38.58
N ALA A 46 16.12 2.88 37.33
CA ALA A 46 15.15 3.04 36.24
C ALA A 46 14.42 1.72 35.94
N ARG A 47 15.13 0.59 35.96
CA ARG A 47 14.50 -0.74 35.82
C ARG A 47 13.50 -0.96 36.95
N ALA A 48 13.93 -0.79 38.21
CA ALA A 48 13.06 -0.96 39.37
C ALA A 48 11.78 -0.10 39.30
N ALA A 49 11.91 1.14 38.83
CA ALA A 49 10.77 2.02 38.59
C ALA A 49 9.88 1.53 37.42
N ALA A 50 10.47 1.00 36.35
CA ALA A 50 9.74 0.46 35.20
C ALA A 50 8.91 -0.77 35.56
N ILE A 51 9.49 -1.75 36.27
CA ILE A 51 8.75 -2.94 36.74
C ILE A 51 7.66 -2.58 37.76
N ALA A 52 7.83 -1.52 38.54
CA ALA A 52 6.80 -1.02 39.46
C ALA A 52 5.76 -0.10 38.80
N GLY A 53 5.93 0.22 37.51
CA GLY A 53 5.09 1.19 36.80
C GLY A 53 3.72 0.66 36.41
N ASP A 54 2.77 1.59 36.21
CA ASP A 54 1.40 1.26 35.80
C ASP A 54 1.33 0.53 34.46
N ASP A 55 2.25 0.83 33.53
CA ASP A 55 2.31 0.19 32.22
C ASP A 55 2.54 -1.33 32.33
N VAL A 56 3.46 -1.75 33.20
CA VAL A 56 3.73 -3.16 33.48
C VAL A 56 2.53 -3.80 34.18
N ARG A 57 1.94 -3.13 35.18
CA ARG A 57 0.74 -3.62 35.88
C ARG A 57 -0.43 -3.88 34.91
N VAL A 58 -0.71 -2.95 34.01
CA VAL A 58 -1.78 -3.08 33.01
C VAL A 58 -1.54 -4.26 32.07
N LEU A 59 -0.29 -4.53 31.69
CA LEU A 59 0.06 -5.68 30.85
C LEU A 59 -0.01 -7.00 31.60
N LEU A 60 0.39 -7.02 32.88
CA LEU A 60 0.26 -8.19 33.74
C LEU A 60 -1.21 -8.60 33.92
N GLU A 61 -2.11 -7.64 34.15
CA GLU A 61 -3.57 -7.87 34.24
C GLU A 61 -4.18 -8.42 32.94
N ARG A 62 -3.47 -8.31 31.82
CA ARG A 62 -3.88 -8.81 30.50
C ARG A 62 -3.31 -10.16 30.13
N LEU A 63 -2.40 -10.71 30.92
CA LEU A 63 -1.81 -12.01 30.62
C LEU A 63 -2.92 -13.07 30.60
N PRO A 64 -3.05 -13.83 29.51
CA PRO A 64 -4.05 -14.87 29.43
C PRO A 64 -3.62 -16.10 30.24
N GLU A 65 -4.58 -16.94 30.57
CA GLU A 65 -4.31 -18.30 31.01
C GLU A 65 -3.87 -19.16 29.81
N TRP A 66 -2.73 -19.83 29.92
CA TRP A 66 -2.23 -20.68 28.83
C TRP A 66 -3.09 -21.93 28.69
N GLY A 67 -3.55 -22.22 27.48
CA GLY A 67 -4.45 -23.36 27.24
C GLY A 67 -5.93 -23.09 27.52
N ALA A 68 -6.33 -21.85 27.83
CA ALA A 68 -7.73 -21.46 28.01
C ALA A 68 -8.07 -20.21 27.19
N GLY A 69 -9.30 -20.09 26.66
CA GLY A 69 -9.78 -18.88 25.98
C GLY A 69 -9.85 -18.97 24.45
N ASP A 70 -10.22 -17.82 23.84
CA ASP A 70 -10.45 -17.66 22.40
C ASP A 70 -9.36 -16.77 21.78
N PHE A 71 -8.18 -17.35 21.56
CA PHE A 71 -7.06 -16.62 20.95
C PHE A 71 -6.78 -17.13 19.54
N SER A 72 -6.65 -16.20 18.60
CA SER A 72 -6.16 -16.46 17.25
C SER A 72 -4.64 -16.25 17.23
N GLY A 73 -3.85 -17.32 17.38
CA GLY A 73 -2.41 -17.42 17.06
C GLY A 73 -1.46 -16.22 17.31
N HIS A 74 -0.28 -16.27 16.70
CA HIS A 74 0.72 -15.19 16.66
C HIS A 74 0.21 -13.83 16.11
N ASP A 75 -0.91 -13.79 15.38
CA ASP A 75 -1.51 -12.56 14.83
C ASP A 75 -2.37 -11.79 15.85
N SER A 76 -2.71 -12.39 16.99
CA SER A 76 -3.49 -11.71 18.04
C SER A 76 -2.63 -10.84 18.96
N PRO A 77 -3.09 -9.61 19.30
CA PRO A 77 -2.54 -8.81 20.39
C PRO A 77 -2.66 -9.44 21.79
N THR A 78 -3.51 -10.46 21.96
CA THR A 78 -3.70 -11.18 23.22
C THR A 78 -2.88 -12.47 23.30
N PHE A 79 -2.11 -12.79 22.27
CA PHE A 79 -1.24 -13.97 22.28
C PHE A 79 -0.17 -13.81 23.37
N ALA A 80 -0.06 -14.80 24.27
CA ALA A 80 0.82 -14.69 25.43
C ALA A 80 2.29 -14.33 25.08
N PRO A 81 2.94 -14.96 24.09
CA PRO A 81 4.28 -14.53 23.63
C PRO A 81 4.37 -13.05 23.23
N ASN A 82 3.31 -12.47 22.63
CA ASN A 82 3.30 -11.06 22.25
C ASN A 82 3.33 -10.15 23.49
N LEU A 83 2.49 -10.43 24.49
CA LEU A 83 2.44 -9.67 25.74
C LEU A 83 3.71 -9.85 26.58
N LEU A 84 4.24 -11.07 26.66
CA LEU A 84 5.50 -11.36 27.37
C LEU A 84 6.69 -10.66 26.72
N ASN A 85 6.80 -10.65 25.40
CA ASN A 85 7.86 -9.90 24.72
C ASN A 85 7.75 -8.39 24.97
N LEU A 86 6.53 -7.84 25.01
CA LEU A 86 6.32 -6.44 25.37
C LEU A 86 6.70 -6.15 26.83
N LEU A 87 6.29 -7.00 27.77
CA LEU A 87 6.72 -6.89 29.18
C LEU A 87 8.25 -6.90 29.30
N ALA A 88 8.91 -7.80 28.57
CA ALA A 88 10.36 -7.84 28.55
C ALA A 88 10.98 -6.61 27.86
N ASP A 89 10.29 -5.96 26.91
CA ASP A 89 10.71 -4.67 26.34
C ASP A 89 10.56 -3.51 27.33
N LEU A 90 9.72 -3.66 28.36
CA LEU A 90 9.53 -2.69 29.44
C LEU A 90 10.39 -2.97 30.69
N GLY A 91 11.20 -4.03 30.68
CA GLY A 91 12.18 -4.33 31.73
C GLY A 91 11.89 -5.56 32.57
N VAL A 92 10.75 -6.23 32.36
CA VAL A 92 10.41 -7.46 33.07
C VAL A 92 11.32 -8.61 32.64
N GLY A 93 11.93 -9.28 33.61
CA GLY A 93 12.74 -10.49 33.45
C GLY A 93 12.17 -11.68 34.23
N ALA A 94 12.87 -12.81 34.16
CA ALA A 94 12.50 -14.00 34.93
C ALA A 94 12.65 -13.75 36.44
N GLY A 95 11.75 -14.30 37.25
CA GLY A 95 11.75 -14.13 38.70
C GLY A 95 11.15 -12.82 39.21
N ASP A 96 10.87 -11.83 38.35
CA ASP A 96 10.26 -10.57 38.80
C ASP A 96 8.79 -10.74 39.21
N PHE A 97 8.04 -11.61 38.50
CA PHE A 97 6.61 -11.85 38.77
C PHE A 97 6.26 -13.34 38.69
N PRO A 98 5.70 -13.94 39.75
CA PRO A 98 5.33 -15.36 39.77
C PRO A 98 4.37 -15.77 38.65
N GLN A 99 3.43 -14.90 38.26
CA GLN A 99 2.49 -15.18 37.16
C GLN A 99 3.15 -15.23 35.78
N VAL A 100 4.25 -14.48 35.59
CA VAL A 100 5.04 -14.54 34.35
C VAL A 100 5.80 -15.86 34.30
N ASP A 101 6.47 -16.24 35.39
CA ASP A 101 7.18 -17.52 35.46
C ASP A 101 6.23 -18.72 35.29
N ALA A 102 5.05 -18.70 35.94
CA ALA A 102 4.05 -19.73 35.78
C ALA A 102 3.56 -19.87 34.32
N LEU A 103 3.41 -18.75 33.62
CA LEU A 103 3.01 -18.74 32.21
C LEU A 103 4.13 -19.29 31.30
N LEU A 104 5.39 -18.94 31.57
CA LEU A 104 6.55 -19.49 30.85
C LEU A 104 6.68 -21.00 31.08
N ASP A 105 6.49 -21.47 32.31
CA ASP A 105 6.55 -22.88 32.66
C ASP A 105 5.41 -23.66 31.97
N ALA A 106 4.19 -23.10 31.92
CA ALA A 106 3.08 -23.69 31.17
C ALA A 106 3.36 -23.80 29.66
N MET A 107 4.04 -22.82 29.06
CA MET A 107 4.45 -22.92 27.64
C MET A 107 5.39 -24.10 27.39
N LEU A 108 6.25 -24.43 28.36
CA LEU A 108 7.17 -25.56 28.26
C LEU A 108 6.47 -26.93 28.32
N GLU A 109 5.20 -27.01 28.73
CA GLU A 109 4.48 -28.29 28.85
C GLU A 109 3.88 -28.78 27.51
N HIS A 110 3.82 -27.93 26.48
CA HIS A 110 3.12 -28.22 25.23
C HIS A 110 4.05 -28.27 24.02
N GLN A 111 4.61 -29.44 23.75
CA GLN A 111 5.52 -29.69 22.63
C GLN A 111 5.12 -30.95 21.84
N ASP A 112 5.21 -30.90 20.52
CA ASP A 112 4.98 -32.07 19.66
C ASP A 112 6.16 -33.05 19.67
N ALA A 113 5.96 -34.24 19.09
CA ALA A 113 6.98 -35.29 19.04
C ALA A 113 8.22 -34.91 18.19
N GLN A 114 8.14 -33.83 17.40
CA GLN A 114 9.24 -33.31 16.61
C GLN A 114 10.02 -32.20 17.34
N GLY A 115 9.56 -31.76 18.52
CA GLY A 115 10.18 -30.71 19.30
C GLY A 115 9.59 -29.31 19.05
N ARG A 116 8.47 -29.16 18.35
CA ARG A 116 7.85 -27.84 18.13
C ARG A 116 6.87 -27.51 19.24
N PHE A 117 6.92 -26.30 19.75
CA PHE A 117 5.92 -25.84 20.72
C PHE A 117 4.55 -25.67 20.04
N SER A 118 3.51 -26.02 20.77
CA SER A 118 2.13 -25.86 20.35
C SER A 118 1.48 -24.66 21.04
N ALA A 119 0.52 -24.04 20.37
CA ALA A 119 -0.33 -23.00 20.94
C ALA A 119 -1.79 -23.47 20.95
N PHE A 120 -2.55 -23.01 21.94
CA PHE A 120 -3.97 -23.29 22.06
C PHE A 120 -4.78 -22.16 21.42
N GLY A 121 -5.67 -22.49 20.49
CA GLY A 121 -6.48 -21.49 19.80
C GLY A 121 -7.58 -22.08 18.93
N LYS A 122 -8.49 -21.21 18.47
CA LYS A 122 -9.53 -21.60 17.50
C LYS A 122 -9.00 -21.53 16.08
N TYR A 123 -9.33 -22.54 15.30
CA TYR A 123 -9.17 -22.55 13.86
C TYR A 123 -10.56 -22.64 13.21
N ARG A 124 -10.93 -21.67 12.37
CA ARG A 124 -12.16 -21.67 11.54
C ARG A 124 -13.44 -22.17 12.24
N SER A 125 -13.93 -21.43 13.24
CA SER A 125 -15.21 -21.67 13.93
C SER A 125 -15.37 -23.02 14.65
N GLU A 126 -14.29 -23.77 14.86
CA GLU A 126 -14.27 -24.98 15.69
C GLU A 126 -13.93 -24.65 17.17
N GLU A 127 -14.11 -25.64 18.05
CA GLU A 127 -13.66 -25.54 19.44
C GLU A 127 -12.13 -25.32 19.53
N PRO A 128 -11.64 -24.54 20.51
CA PRO A 128 -10.21 -24.32 20.68
C PRO A 128 -9.44 -25.64 20.88
N GLN A 129 -8.28 -25.78 20.23
CA GLN A 129 -7.43 -26.96 20.32
C GLN A 129 -5.94 -26.61 20.24
N TRP A 130 -5.09 -27.53 20.70
CA TRP A 130 -3.64 -27.42 20.56
C TRP A 130 -3.22 -27.66 19.10
N GLY A 131 -2.53 -26.68 18.52
CA GLY A 131 -2.00 -26.74 17.16
C GLY A 131 -0.52 -26.35 17.11
N THR A 132 0.16 -26.85 16.09
CA THR A 132 1.58 -26.52 15.86
C THR A 132 1.71 -25.70 14.58
N LEU A 133 1.98 -24.42 14.73
CA LEU A 133 2.38 -23.52 13.65
C LEU A 133 3.84 -23.12 13.82
N LEU A 134 4.59 -23.04 12.71
CA LEU A 134 6.02 -22.66 12.76
C LEU A 134 6.25 -21.26 13.34
N CYS A 135 5.39 -20.30 13.05
CA CYS A 135 5.46 -18.97 13.63
C CYS A 135 5.22 -18.97 15.15
N ASP A 136 4.23 -19.73 15.62
CA ASP A 136 3.93 -19.82 17.05
C ASP A 136 5.08 -20.50 17.81
N THR A 137 5.64 -21.62 17.29
CA THR A 137 6.78 -22.28 17.94
C THR A 137 8.01 -21.37 17.99
N HIS A 138 8.30 -20.59 16.94
CA HIS A 138 9.42 -19.66 16.96
C HIS A 138 9.19 -18.51 17.93
N ALA A 139 7.98 -17.95 17.99
CA ALA A 139 7.62 -16.90 18.94
C ALA A 139 7.71 -17.38 20.40
N ILE A 140 7.22 -18.59 20.69
CA ILE A 140 7.34 -19.23 22.02
C ILE A 140 8.82 -19.45 22.37
N SER A 141 9.60 -20.02 21.44
CA SER A 141 11.04 -20.27 21.64
C SER A 141 11.81 -18.96 21.91
N GLY A 142 11.56 -17.91 21.13
CA GLY A 142 12.19 -16.60 21.33
C GLY A 142 11.80 -15.95 22.66
N THR A 143 10.55 -16.13 23.09
CA THR A 143 10.08 -15.63 24.39
C THR A 143 10.78 -16.36 25.52
N LEU A 144 10.84 -17.70 25.49
CA LEU A 144 11.51 -18.51 26.50
C LEU A 144 13.01 -18.18 26.60
N LEU A 145 13.69 -17.99 25.45
CA LEU A 145 15.09 -17.53 25.41
C LEU A 145 15.26 -16.17 26.09
N ARG A 146 14.38 -15.22 25.80
CA ARG A 146 14.42 -13.86 26.36
C ARG A 146 14.24 -13.84 27.88
N TYR A 147 13.56 -14.84 28.44
CA TYR A 147 13.40 -15.06 29.88
C TYR A 147 14.40 -16.07 30.47
N GLY A 148 15.52 -16.32 29.77
CA GLY A 148 16.63 -17.12 30.31
C GLY A 148 16.32 -18.61 30.44
N ARG A 149 15.37 -19.16 29.67
CA ARG A 149 15.06 -20.60 29.63
C ARG A 149 15.82 -21.34 28.52
N GLY A 150 16.92 -20.78 28.02
CA GLY A 150 17.69 -21.32 26.91
C GLY A 150 18.24 -22.73 27.15
N ASP A 151 18.68 -23.02 28.38
CA ASP A 151 19.24 -24.33 28.74
C ASP A 151 18.20 -25.44 28.92
N ASP A 152 16.90 -25.12 28.88
CA ASP A 152 15.86 -26.14 28.99
C ASP A 152 15.91 -27.09 27.77
N PRO A 153 15.98 -28.42 27.97
CA PRO A 153 16.07 -29.39 26.87
C PRO A 153 14.95 -29.25 25.83
N ARG A 154 13.77 -28.77 26.22
CA ARG A 154 12.63 -28.57 25.32
C ARG A 154 12.86 -27.35 24.43
N VAL A 155 13.45 -26.28 24.95
CA VAL A 155 13.85 -25.09 24.15
C VAL A 155 14.94 -25.47 23.16
N GLN A 156 15.95 -26.24 23.60
CA GLN A 156 17.00 -26.76 22.73
C GLN A 156 16.45 -27.67 21.63
N ALA A 157 15.46 -28.53 21.96
CA ALA A 157 14.78 -29.36 20.97
C ALA A 157 14.03 -28.51 19.92
N ALA A 158 13.35 -27.43 20.35
CA ALA A 158 12.66 -26.52 19.45
C ALA A 158 13.61 -25.76 18.52
N LEU A 159 14.74 -25.27 19.02
CA LEU A 159 15.76 -24.62 18.19
C LEU A 159 16.40 -25.57 17.19
N LYS A 160 16.73 -26.80 17.63
CA LYS A 160 17.23 -27.85 16.74
C LYS A 160 16.22 -28.18 15.65
N ARG A 161 14.93 -28.26 16.00
CA ARG A 161 13.87 -28.49 15.03
C ARG A 161 13.68 -27.33 14.07
N ALA A 162 13.70 -26.09 14.57
CA ALA A 162 13.64 -24.88 13.76
C ALA A 162 14.79 -24.84 12.74
N ALA A 163 16.02 -25.20 13.14
CA ALA A 163 17.16 -25.31 12.23
C ALA A 163 16.96 -26.39 11.16
N ALA A 164 16.32 -27.51 11.51
CA ALA A 164 15.99 -28.58 10.56
C ALA A 164 14.82 -28.22 9.62
N ASP A 165 13.95 -27.30 10.02
CA ASP A 165 12.78 -26.85 9.24
C ASP A 165 13.12 -25.78 8.19
N VAL A 166 14.35 -25.26 8.20
CA VAL A 166 14.86 -24.37 7.15
C VAL A 166 14.86 -25.11 5.81
N ALA A 167 14.41 -24.42 4.76
CA ALA A 167 14.37 -24.94 3.41
C ALA A 167 15.03 -23.98 2.42
N ASP A 168 15.54 -24.53 1.33
CA ASP A 168 15.87 -23.74 0.15
C ASP A 168 14.57 -23.38 -0.57
N THR A 169 14.20 -22.10 -0.50
CA THR A 169 13.00 -21.55 -1.17
C THR A 169 13.42 -20.84 -2.46
N PRO A 170 12.49 -20.57 -3.40
CA PRO A 170 12.78 -19.76 -4.59
C PRO A 170 13.38 -18.38 -4.26
N GLN A 171 13.11 -17.84 -3.08
CA GLN A 171 13.58 -16.53 -2.64
C GLN A 171 14.95 -16.57 -1.95
N GLY A 172 15.43 -17.77 -1.61
CA GLY A 172 16.63 -18.02 -0.81
C GLY A 172 16.38 -19.01 0.33
N ARG A 173 17.41 -19.33 1.10
CA ARG A 173 17.30 -20.22 2.26
C ARG A 173 16.48 -19.54 3.36
N ALA A 174 15.35 -20.11 3.77
CA ALA A 174 14.46 -19.53 4.78
C ALA A 174 13.41 -20.54 5.27
N TRP A 175 12.42 -20.09 6.05
CA TRP A 175 11.30 -20.93 6.48
C TRP A 175 10.08 -20.73 5.61
N ARG A 176 9.40 -21.83 5.28
CA ARG A 176 8.10 -21.84 4.61
C ARG A 176 6.99 -21.80 5.64
N CYS A 177 5.75 -21.55 5.19
CA CYS A 177 4.61 -21.79 6.06
C CYS A 177 4.29 -23.30 6.09
N GLU A 178 4.32 -23.89 7.28
CA GLU A 178 3.78 -25.24 7.51
C GLU A 178 2.58 -25.11 8.45
N PRO A 179 1.35 -25.04 7.90
CA PRO A 179 0.15 -24.91 8.71
C PRO A 179 -0.20 -26.24 9.40
N ASP A 180 -0.90 -26.16 10.53
CA ASP A 180 -1.45 -27.36 11.18
C ASP A 180 -2.40 -28.04 10.19
N LYS A 181 -2.22 -29.36 9.99
CA LYS A 181 -2.98 -30.18 9.05
C LYS A 181 -4.50 -30.09 9.26
N ARG A 182 -4.94 -29.78 10.49
CA ARG A 182 -6.35 -29.67 10.88
C ARG A 182 -6.97 -28.32 10.52
N SER A 183 -6.17 -27.25 10.46
CA SER A 183 -6.67 -25.89 10.24
C SER A 183 -7.32 -25.65 8.87
N LEU A 184 -7.06 -26.55 7.89
CA LEU A 184 -7.40 -26.38 6.46
C LEU A 184 -6.87 -25.06 5.85
N PHE A 185 -6.09 -24.29 6.61
CA PHE A 185 -5.39 -23.10 6.17
C PHE A 185 -4.10 -23.56 5.49
N ARG A 186 -3.77 -22.99 4.33
CA ARG A 186 -2.63 -23.43 3.53
C ARG A 186 -1.41 -22.52 3.65
N GLY A 187 -1.43 -21.62 4.63
CA GLY A 187 -0.41 -20.61 4.80
C GLY A 187 -0.55 -19.45 3.82
N PRO A 188 0.18 -18.34 4.06
CA PRO A 188 0.29 -17.26 3.11
C PRO A 188 1.22 -17.64 1.94
N GLY A 189 0.74 -17.48 0.70
CA GLY A 189 1.56 -17.63 -0.51
C GLY A 189 1.65 -19.05 -1.06
N ARG A 190 2.60 -19.29 -1.99
CA ARG A 190 2.79 -20.63 -2.55
C ARG A 190 3.47 -21.52 -1.50
N LYS A 191 3.13 -22.82 -1.51
CA LYS A 191 3.69 -23.81 -0.57
C LYS A 191 5.23 -23.83 -0.52
N ALA A 192 5.90 -23.51 -1.62
CA ALA A 192 7.36 -23.52 -1.72
C ALA A 192 8.01 -22.19 -1.31
N ASP A 193 7.24 -21.10 -1.23
CA ASP A 193 7.76 -19.76 -0.98
C ASP A 193 8.20 -19.61 0.49
N VAL A 194 9.13 -18.68 0.69
CA VAL A 194 9.41 -18.15 2.03
C VAL A 194 8.14 -17.55 2.65
N CYS A 195 7.92 -17.81 3.93
CA CYS A 195 6.94 -17.09 4.74
C CYS A 195 7.67 -15.99 5.53
N PRO A 196 7.46 -14.69 5.22
CA PRO A 196 8.10 -13.58 5.90
C PRO A 196 7.88 -13.56 7.41
N GLN A 197 6.68 -13.89 7.91
CA GLN A 197 6.41 -13.92 9.34
C GLN A 197 7.12 -15.10 10.04
N VAL A 198 7.04 -16.31 9.49
CA VAL A 198 7.73 -17.48 10.09
C VAL A 198 9.24 -17.26 10.12
N THR A 199 9.78 -16.69 9.05
CA THR A 199 11.21 -16.37 8.94
C THR A 199 11.60 -15.27 9.93
N LEU A 200 10.80 -14.21 10.06
CA LEU A 200 11.07 -13.14 11.03
C LEU A 200 11.08 -13.68 12.48
N GLU A 201 10.08 -14.48 12.87
CA GLU A 201 10.04 -15.05 14.23
C GLU A 201 11.22 -16.01 14.49
N ALA A 202 11.62 -16.80 13.49
CA ALA A 202 12.81 -17.65 13.60
C ALA A 202 14.07 -16.80 13.81
N LEU A 203 14.27 -15.76 12.97
CA LEU A 203 15.41 -14.85 13.08
C LEU A 203 15.41 -14.14 14.44
N ARG A 204 14.25 -13.72 14.95
CA ARG A 204 14.10 -13.13 16.29
C ARG A 204 14.56 -14.10 17.37
N ALA A 205 14.12 -15.35 17.32
CA ALA A 205 14.51 -16.38 18.28
C ALA A 205 16.03 -16.64 18.25
N PHE A 206 16.59 -16.94 17.07
CA PHE A 206 18.03 -17.19 16.93
C PHE A 206 18.90 -15.97 17.25
N SER A 207 18.40 -14.74 17.02
CA SER A 207 19.13 -13.52 17.38
C SER A 207 19.27 -13.29 18.89
N GLN A 208 18.54 -14.04 19.73
CA GLN A 208 18.73 -14.02 21.18
C GLN A 208 19.94 -14.87 21.64
N LEU A 209 20.43 -15.78 20.79
CA LEU A 209 21.58 -16.61 21.13
C LEU A 209 22.89 -15.78 21.10
N PRO A 210 23.90 -16.17 21.91
CA PRO A 210 25.28 -15.70 21.75
C PRO A 210 25.77 -15.85 20.30
N GLU A 211 26.63 -14.95 19.82
CA GLU A 211 27.06 -14.93 18.41
C GLU A 211 27.74 -16.24 17.97
N ASP A 212 28.49 -16.88 18.87
CA ASP A 212 29.20 -18.15 18.67
C ASP A 212 28.29 -19.38 18.68
N GLU A 213 27.06 -19.26 19.20
CA GLU A 213 26.04 -20.31 19.18
C GLU A 213 25.09 -20.20 17.98
N ARG A 214 25.13 -19.09 17.24
CA ARG A 214 24.26 -18.88 16.08
C ARG A 214 24.70 -19.76 14.91
N PRO A 215 23.76 -20.40 14.18
CA PRO A 215 24.12 -21.16 13.00
C PRO A 215 24.74 -20.26 11.91
N GLU A 216 25.83 -20.71 11.27
CA GLU A 216 26.52 -19.95 10.21
C GLU A 216 25.60 -19.51 9.06
N TRP A 217 24.60 -20.34 8.74
CA TRP A 217 23.63 -20.08 7.67
C TRP A 217 22.55 -19.05 8.04
N LEU A 218 22.48 -18.60 9.30
CA LEU A 218 21.43 -17.69 9.78
C LEU A 218 21.46 -16.36 9.01
N ASN A 219 22.65 -15.84 8.69
CA ASN A 219 22.80 -14.64 7.88
C ASN A 219 22.19 -14.83 6.48
N GLU A 220 22.32 -16.01 5.86
CA GLU A 220 21.65 -16.28 4.56
C GLU A 220 20.13 -16.23 4.68
N ALA A 221 19.54 -16.68 5.80
CA ALA A 221 18.10 -16.54 6.03
C ALA A 221 17.64 -15.09 6.23
N ALA A 222 18.46 -14.28 6.91
CA ALA A 222 18.21 -12.85 7.00
C ALA A 222 18.36 -12.15 5.63
N ARG A 223 19.34 -12.54 4.82
CA ARG A 223 19.52 -12.08 3.44
C ARG A 223 18.31 -12.42 2.57
N THR A 224 17.67 -13.57 2.75
CA THR A 224 16.40 -13.88 2.08
C THR A 224 15.32 -12.86 2.42
N SER A 225 15.21 -12.43 3.69
CA SER A 225 14.25 -11.40 4.11
C SER A 225 14.57 -10.02 3.51
N LEU A 226 15.85 -9.66 3.42
CA LEU A 226 16.30 -8.44 2.73
C LEU A 226 16.05 -8.52 1.22
N GLY A 227 16.27 -9.68 0.60
CA GLY A 227 15.98 -9.92 -0.81
C GLY A 227 14.50 -9.79 -1.14
N VAL A 228 13.62 -10.27 -0.25
CA VAL A 228 12.17 -10.03 -0.33
C VAL A 228 11.85 -8.52 -0.29
N TRP A 229 12.53 -7.75 0.56
CA TRP A 229 12.41 -6.29 0.56
C TRP A 229 12.93 -5.67 -0.74
N ARG A 230 14.08 -6.08 -1.26
CA ARG A 230 14.64 -5.54 -2.52
C ARG A 230 13.69 -5.73 -3.70
N ARG A 231 13.10 -6.92 -3.80
CA ARG A 231 12.19 -7.28 -4.90
C ARG A 231 10.76 -6.79 -4.68
N ARG A 232 10.47 -6.02 -3.63
CA ARG A 232 9.11 -5.60 -3.25
C ARG A 232 8.32 -4.90 -4.35
N GLY A 233 8.97 -4.26 -5.32
CA GLY A 233 8.28 -3.65 -6.46
C GLY A 233 7.71 -4.71 -7.41
N ASP A 234 8.44 -5.79 -7.63
CA ASP A 234 8.11 -6.83 -8.61
C ASP A 234 7.42 -8.05 -7.97
N GLU A 235 7.72 -8.31 -6.69
CA GLU A 235 7.24 -9.44 -5.89
C GLU A 235 6.49 -8.94 -4.67
N ARG A 236 5.27 -9.45 -4.44
CA ARG A 236 4.54 -9.27 -3.19
C ARG A 236 4.28 -10.63 -2.56
N PRO A 237 5.02 -11.04 -1.52
CA PRO A 237 4.63 -12.21 -0.74
C PRO A 237 3.21 -11.98 -0.21
N TYR A 238 2.34 -12.97 -0.43
CA TYR A 238 0.94 -12.92 -0.05
C TYR A 238 0.79 -12.54 1.43
N MET A 239 -0.13 -11.64 1.76
CA MET A 239 -0.31 -10.99 3.07
C MET A 239 0.85 -10.11 3.58
N PHE A 240 2.06 -10.19 3.03
CA PHE A 240 3.24 -9.47 3.55
C PHE A 240 3.75 -8.41 2.58
N GLY A 241 2.85 -7.54 2.13
CA GLY A 241 3.24 -6.42 1.28
C GLY A 241 3.96 -5.32 2.06
N HIS A 242 5.16 -4.94 1.60
CA HIS A 242 5.92 -3.74 1.97
C HIS A 242 5.30 -2.38 1.52
N GLY A 243 4.04 -2.14 1.90
CA GLY A 243 3.32 -0.88 1.70
C GLY A 243 3.27 0.00 2.93
N TYR A 244 2.37 0.98 2.95
CA TYR A 244 2.14 1.87 4.11
C TYR A 244 2.00 1.12 5.43
N GLN A 245 1.25 0.01 5.45
CA GLN A 245 1.01 -0.78 6.67
C GLN A 245 2.28 -1.47 7.19
N PHE A 246 3.21 -1.85 6.31
CA PHE A 246 4.51 -2.40 6.69
C PHE A 246 5.44 -1.29 7.21
N LYS A 247 5.47 -0.14 6.51
CA LYS A 247 6.33 1.01 6.84
C LYS A 247 5.84 1.78 8.08
N THR A 248 4.55 1.67 8.44
CA THR A 248 3.96 2.34 9.61
C THR A 248 3.67 1.33 10.71
N VAL A 249 4.34 1.52 11.84
CA VAL A 249 4.22 0.66 13.03
C VAL A 249 2.79 0.70 13.56
N LYS A 250 2.20 -0.49 13.72
CA LYS A 250 0.99 -0.71 14.51
C LYS A 250 1.45 -1.00 15.93
N TRP A 251 1.09 -0.15 16.89
CA TRP A 251 1.60 -0.25 18.27
C TRP A 251 0.64 -1.01 19.20
N PRO A 252 1.13 -1.92 20.05
CA PRO A 252 2.47 -2.50 20.03
C PRO A 252 2.73 -3.36 18.78
N ALA A 253 4.00 -3.49 18.40
CA ALA A 253 4.42 -4.13 17.15
C ALA A 253 4.49 -5.66 17.27
N PHE A 254 3.33 -6.32 17.14
CA PHE A 254 3.19 -7.77 17.26
C PHE A 254 3.26 -8.56 15.95
N TRP A 255 3.29 -7.87 14.81
CA TRP A 255 3.21 -8.49 13.48
C TRP A 255 4.39 -8.11 12.59
N TYR A 256 4.54 -8.83 11.48
CA TYR A 256 5.45 -8.49 10.40
C TYR A 256 5.34 -7.01 10.00
N GLY A 257 6.43 -6.28 10.18
CA GLY A 257 6.51 -4.84 9.94
C GLY A 257 7.94 -4.33 9.97
N VAL A 258 8.11 -3.06 9.59
CA VAL A 258 9.44 -2.47 9.47
C VAL A 258 10.19 -2.40 10.81
N LEU A 259 9.50 -2.14 11.93
CA LEU A 259 10.14 -2.07 13.24
C LEU A 259 10.71 -3.43 13.70
N PRO A 260 9.91 -4.52 13.81
CA PRO A 260 10.46 -5.84 14.16
C PRO A 260 11.56 -6.31 13.20
N MET A 261 11.47 -5.97 11.91
CA MET A 261 12.48 -6.31 10.92
C MET A 261 13.81 -5.58 11.17
N VAL A 262 13.78 -4.26 11.33
CA VAL A 262 14.97 -3.45 11.66
C VAL A 262 15.57 -3.87 12.99
N GLU A 263 14.74 -4.12 14.00
CA GLU A 263 15.18 -4.54 15.33
C GLU A 263 15.89 -5.90 15.31
N THR A 264 15.41 -6.84 14.50
CA THR A 264 16.01 -8.17 14.37
C THR A 264 17.32 -8.10 13.59
N ILE A 265 17.33 -7.41 12.46
CA ILE A 265 18.51 -7.31 11.58
C ILE A 265 19.63 -6.49 12.21
N GLY A 266 19.28 -5.48 13.02
CA GLY A 266 20.25 -4.71 13.81
C GLY A 266 21.07 -5.57 14.77
N ARG A 267 20.57 -6.74 15.21
CA ARG A 267 21.30 -7.70 16.06
C ARG A 267 22.21 -8.66 15.27
N MET A 268 22.30 -8.49 13.97
CA MET A 268 23.04 -9.37 13.05
C MET A 268 24.09 -8.54 12.28
N PRO A 269 25.18 -8.09 12.93
CA PRO A 269 26.14 -7.17 12.34
C PRO A 269 26.80 -7.70 11.06
N GLY A 270 26.98 -9.01 10.91
CA GLY A 270 27.55 -9.61 9.68
C GLY A 270 26.76 -9.36 8.38
N LEU A 271 25.56 -8.79 8.46
CA LEU A 271 24.79 -8.35 7.29
C LEU A 271 25.19 -6.96 6.78
N TRP A 272 25.72 -6.10 7.66
CA TRP A 272 25.98 -4.70 7.35
C TRP A 272 27.34 -4.20 7.80
N SER A 273 28.10 -4.93 8.60
CA SER A 273 29.46 -4.60 9.03
C SER A 273 30.38 -5.83 8.91
N GLY A 274 31.68 -5.59 8.77
CA GLY A 274 32.69 -6.63 8.57
C GLY A 274 32.81 -7.14 7.12
N PRO A 275 33.67 -8.15 6.89
CA PRO A 275 34.07 -8.60 5.55
C PRO A 275 32.94 -9.32 4.77
N ASP A 276 31.94 -9.86 5.47
CA ASP A 276 30.82 -10.59 4.85
C ASP A 276 29.62 -9.68 4.49
N ALA A 277 29.71 -8.39 4.81
CA ALA A 277 28.67 -7.41 4.51
C ALA A 277 28.58 -7.17 3.00
N ARG A 278 27.39 -7.36 2.42
CA ARG A 278 27.13 -7.10 0.99
C ARG A 278 26.53 -5.72 0.83
N GLU A 279 26.94 -5.01 -0.23
CA GLU A 279 26.42 -3.67 -0.54
C GLU A 279 24.89 -3.66 -0.70
N GLU A 280 24.33 -4.66 -1.38
CA GLU A 280 22.88 -4.80 -1.55
C GLU A 280 22.12 -5.03 -0.23
N ASP A 281 22.75 -5.69 0.74
CA ASP A 281 22.17 -5.93 2.07
C ASP A 281 22.21 -4.64 2.89
N ARG A 282 23.35 -3.94 2.90
CA ARG A 282 23.50 -2.60 3.52
C ARG A 282 22.46 -1.62 2.98
N GLN A 283 22.30 -1.56 1.65
CA GLN A 283 21.30 -0.71 1.00
C GLN A 283 19.88 -1.06 1.45
N SER A 284 19.54 -2.36 1.52
CA SER A 284 18.22 -2.82 1.95
C SER A 284 17.92 -2.43 3.41
N ILE A 285 18.92 -2.57 4.28
CA ILE A 285 18.83 -2.19 5.69
C ILE A 285 18.66 -0.68 5.81
N ALA A 286 19.43 0.10 5.04
CA ALA A 286 19.33 1.54 5.01
C ALA A 286 17.92 2.01 4.59
N GLU A 287 17.35 1.40 3.55
CA GLU A 287 15.98 1.68 3.09
C GLU A 287 14.90 1.35 4.12
N LEU A 288 15.04 0.22 4.82
CA LEU A 288 14.13 -0.19 5.89
C LEU A 288 14.19 0.79 7.07
N ALA A 289 15.39 1.14 7.52
CA ALA A 289 15.60 2.11 8.59
C ALA A 289 15.08 3.51 8.20
N ALA A 290 15.35 3.97 6.98
CA ALA A 290 14.81 5.23 6.45
C ALA A 290 13.27 5.22 6.42
N CYS A 291 12.65 4.11 6.00
CA CYS A 291 11.19 3.96 6.06
C CYS A 291 10.67 3.98 7.50
N LEU A 292 11.34 3.31 8.45
CA LEU A 292 10.95 3.32 9.86
C LEU A 292 10.94 4.76 10.41
N ILE A 293 11.97 5.54 10.10
CA ILE A 293 12.07 6.95 10.52
C ILE A 293 10.97 7.78 9.86
N ALA A 294 10.93 7.80 8.52
CA ALA A 294 10.06 8.70 7.76
C ALA A 294 8.55 8.50 8.02
N TYR A 295 8.12 7.26 8.30
CA TYR A 295 6.70 6.96 8.51
C TYR A 295 6.23 7.08 9.96
N ASN A 296 7.16 7.05 10.94
CA ASN A 296 6.80 6.90 12.35
C ASN A 296 7.32 8.02 13.25
N THR A 297 8.29 8.80 12.80
CA THR A 297 8.82 9.94 13.56
C THR A 297 8.20 11.26 13.09
N GLY A 298 8.07 12.20 14.02
CA GLY A 298 7.64 13.56 13.77
C GLY A 298 8.71 14.56 14.23
N GLU A 299 8.27 15.76 14.61
CA GLU A 299 9.16 16.81 15.12
C GLU A 299 9.98 16.34 16.33
N GLY A 300 11.27 16.70 16.36
CA GLY A 300 12.17 16.33 17.45
C GLY A 300 12.54 14.85 17.52
N GLY A 301 12.33 14.07 16.45
CA GLY A 301 12.66 12.64 16.40
C GLY A 301 11.75 11.76 17.25
N ARG A 302 10.56 12.26 17.61
CA ARG A 302 9.60 11.60 18.51
C ARG A 302 8.57 10.81 17.75
N VAL A 303 8.08 9.72 18.34
CA VAL A 303 7.03 8.88 17.77
C VAL A 303 5.67 9.30 18.31
N THR A 304 4.75 9.65 17.40
CA THR A 304 3.32 9.78 17.71
C THR A 304 2.60 8.60 17.05
N PRO A 305 2.06 7.63 17.82
CA PRO A 305 1.41 6.45 17.26
C PRO A 305 0.28 6.82 16.28
N ARG A 306 0.43 6.42 15.01
CA ARG A 306 -0.60 6.61 13.96
C ARG A 306 -1.57 5.42 13.92
N ARG A 307 -1.05 4.23 14.20
CA ARG A 307 -1.79 2.97 14.25
C ARG A 307 -1.52 2.32 15.60
N ALA A 308 -2.59 1.85 16.23
CA ALA A 308 -2.51 1.15 17.50
C ALA A 308 -3.49 -0.03 17.49
N CYS A 309 -3.08 -1.13 18.13
CA CYS A 309 -3.92 -2.26 18.48
C CYS A 309 -4.99 -1.81 19.46
N ARG A 310 -6.24 -2.23 19.23
CA ARG A 310 -7.33 -1.94 20.17
C ARG A 310 -7.03 -2.52 21.54
N GLY A 311 -7.41 -1.81 22.58
CA GLY A 311 -7.22 -2.21 23.96
C GLY A 311 -5.92 -1.68 24.58
N PHE A 312 -4.95 -1.16 23.83
CA PHE A 312 -3.70 -0.68 24.41
C PHE A 312 -3.71 0.82 24.77
N GLU A 313 -4.88 1.48 24.77
CA GLU A 313 -5.04 2.92 24.97
C GLU A 313 -4.59 3.40 26.36
N ALA A 314 -4.50 2.48 27.34
CA ALA A 314 -3.94 2.77 28.66
C ALA A 314 -2.44 3.09 28.59
N LEU A 315 -1.70 2.50 27.64
CA LEU A 315 -0.27 2.76 27.43
C LEU A 315 -0.08 3.93 26.47
N SER A 316 0.98 4.73 26.63
CA SER A 316 1.25 5.86 25.74
C SER A 316 1.43 5.43 24.27
N LEU A 317 2.07 4.29 24.05
CA LEU A 317 2.27 3.72 22.71
C LEU A 317 0.94 3.32 22.02
N GLY A 318 -0.15 3.12 22.79
CA GLY A 318 -1.47 2.82 22.24
C GLY A 318 -2.33 4.06 22.00
N ARG A 319 -1.89 5.24 22.43
CA ARG A 319 -2.63 6.50 22.26
C ARG A 319 -2.22 7.18 20.97
N LYS A 320 -3.23 7.56 20.18
CA LYS A 320 -3.02 8.37 18.98
C LYS A 320 -3.03 9.84 19.37
N ARG A 321 -2.29 10.68 18.63
CA ARG A 321 -2.21 12.16 18.68
C ARG A 321 -1.12 12.77 19.57
N GLU A 322 -0.66 12.06 20.59
CA GLU A 322 0.41 12.54 21.48
C GLU A 322 1.71 11.76 21.26
N PRO A 323 2.89 12.40 21.38
CA PRO A 323 4.16 11.70 21.36
C PRO A 323 4.24 10.68 22.51
N SER A 324 4.65 9.45 22.22
CA SER A 324 4.86 8.39 23.20
C SER A 324 6.35 8.25 23.53
N PRO A 325 6.79 8.52 24.77
CA PRO A 325 8.13 8.24 25.25
C PRO A 325 8.56 6.80 25.00
N THR A 326 7.74 5.82 25.40
CA THR A 326 8.06 4.40 25.24
C THR A 326 8.18 3.97 23.77
N ALA A 327 7.26 4.40 22.90
CA ALA A 327 7.35 4.11 21.46
C ALA A 327 8.59 4.76 20.81
N THR A 328 8.95 5.97 21.26
CA THR A 328 10.15 6.67 20.81
C THR A 328 11.41 5.92 21.26
N ALA A 329 11.49 5.52 22.52
CA ALA A 329 12.63 4.77 23.05
C ALA A 329 12.84 3.43 22.32
N LEU A 330 11.77 2.68 22.05
CA LEU A 330 11.81 1.42 21.31
C LEU A 330 12.28 1.61 19.86
N LEU A 331 11.77 2.63 19.17
CA LEU A 331 12.18 2.92 17.79
C LEU A 331 13.66 3.33 17.72
N VAL A 332 14.11 4.21 18.62
CA VAL A 332 15.51 4.65 18.67
C VAL A 332 16.43 3.49 19.05
N ALA A 333 16.02 2.62 19.98
CA ALA A 333 16.75 1.42 20.35
C ALA A 333 16.91 0.43 19.18
N ALA A 334 15.91 0.30 18.31
CA ALA A 334 16.01 -0.54 17.11
C ALA A 334 17.01 0.03 16.08
N LEU A 335 17.18 1.35 16.05
CA LEU A 335 18.08 2.05 15.13
C LEU A 335 19.52 2.17 15.64
N ALA A 336 19.73 2.12 16.96
CA ALA A 336 21.04 2.34 17.57
C ALA A 336 22.16 1.43 17.02
N PRO A 337 21.95 0.11 16.79
CA PRO A 337 22.96 -0.74 16.17
C PRO A 337 23.37 -0.30 14.76
N LEU A 338 22.49 0.40 14.04
CA LEU A 338 22.69 0.80 12.64
C LEU A 338 23.31 2.20 12.49
N ALA A 339 23.84 2.80 13.57
CA ALA A 339 24.43 4.14 13.54
C ALA A 339 25.56 4.29 12.49
N GLU A 340 26.30 3.21 12.21
CA GLU A 340 27.32 3.16 11.14
C GLU A 340 26.74 3.41 9.74
N LEU A 341 25.47 3.07 9.51
CA LEU A 341 24.77 3.25 8.24
C LEU A 341 24.09 4.62 8.11
N SER A 342 24.30 5.54 9.06
CA SER A 342 23.60 6.84 9.10
C SER A 342 23.70 7.65 7.80
N ALA A 343 24.84 7.58 7.11
CA ALA A 343 25.02 8.27 5.83
C ALA A 343 24.19 7.64 4.71
N GLU A 344 24.15 6.30 4.61
CA GLU A 344 23.35 5.59 3.62
C GLU A 344 21.86 5.77 3.89
N ILE A 345 21.44 5.68 5.16
CA ILE A 345 20.06 5.90 5.59
C ILE A 345 19.59 7.30 5.22
N ALA A 346 20.40 8.32 5.47
CA ALA A 346 20.07 9.71 5.13
C ALA A 346 20.02 9.98 3.62
N ALA A 347 20.71 9.18 2.80
CA ALA A 347 20.71 9.31 1.35
C ALA A 347 19.48 8.67 0.67
N VAL A 348 18.69 7.88 1.39
CA VAL A 348 17.52 7.20 0.82
C VAL A 348 16.39 8.19 0.51
N ASP A 349 16.01 8.30 -0.77
CA ASP A 349 14.75 8.93 -1.17
C ASP A 349 13.56 7.98 -0.90
N VAL A 350 13.01 8.09 0.31
CA VAL A 350 11.85 7.29 0.75
C VAL A 350 10.62 7.48 -0.16
N GLY A 351 10.47 8.65 -0.78
CA GLY A 351 9.35 8.97 -1.68
C GLY A 351 9.47 8.30 -3.05
N GLY A 352 10.71 8.05 -3.51
CA GLY A 352 11.03 7.32 -4.73
C GLY A 352 11.03 5.79 -4.59
N LEU A 353 11.05 5.26 -3.36
CA LEU A 353 11.05 3.82 -3.14
C LEU A 353 9.74 3.17 -3.63
N GLN A 354 9.89 2.19 -4.53
CA GLN A 354 8.80 1.31 -4.91
C GLN A 354 8.17 0.68 -3.67
N SER A 355 6.86 0.50 -3.72
CA SER A 355 6.10 -0.27 -2.74
C SER A 355 5.71 -1.60 -3.36
N SER A 356 5.39 -2.60 -2.55
CA SER A 356 4.58 -3.76 -3.00
C SER A 356 3.13 -3.41 -3.38
N LYS A 357 2.78 -2.13 -3.26
CA LYS A 357 1.62 -1.49 -3.89
C LYS A 357 1.96 -0.79 -5.23
N GLY A 358 3.22 -0.76 -5.63
CA GLY A 358 3.74 0.07 -6.73
C GLY A 358 4.97 -0.52 -7.44
N GLY A 359 4.82 -1.74 -7.96
CA GLY A 359 5.44 -2.12 -9.22
C GLY A 359 4.44 -2.92 -10.05
N THR A 360 4.35 -2.53 -11.32
CA THR A 360 3.56 -3.07 -12.45
C THR A 360 2.12 -3.59 -12.25
N GLY A 361 1.50 -3.48 -11.07
CA GLY A 361 0.18 -4.06 -10.81
C GLY A 361 0.14 -5.59 -10.97
N THR A 362 1.30 -6.24 -10.98
CA THR A 362 1.47 -7.68 -11.21
C THR A 362 2.33 -8.27 -10.08
N PRO A 363 1.81 -9.09 -9.13
CA PRO A 363 2.56 -10.13 -8.47
C PRO A 363 3.06 -11.02 -9.60
N ILE A 364 4.28 -10.72 -9.99
CA ILE A 364 5.06 -11.64 -10.77
C ILE A 364 5.62 -12.59 -9.71
N PRO A 365 5.20 -13.86 -9.67
CA PRO A 365 5.93 -14.84 -8.87
C PRO A 365 7.40 -14.86 -9.32
N PRO A 366 8.36 -15.15 -8.42
CA PRO A 366 9.77 -15.15 -8.77
C PRO A 366 10.00 -15.99 -10.03
N LYS A 367 10.67 -15.41 -11.04
CA LYS A 367 11.03 -16.16 -12.24
C LYS A 367 11.98 -17.28 -11.83
N THR A 368 11.62 -18.52 -12.13
CA THR A 368 12.54 -19.65 -12.02
C THR A 368 13.80 -19.33 -12.85
N PRO A 369 15.01 -19.49 -12.31
CA PRO A 369 16.19 -19.47 -13.16
C PRO A 369 16.03 -20.58 -14.20
N LYS A 370 15.83 -20.18 -15.46
CA LYS A 370 15.93 -21.12 -16.58
C LYS A 370 17.40 -21.50 -16.72
N ALA A 371 17.61 -22.81 -16.75
CA ALA A 371 18.83 -23.54 -17.12
C ALA A 371 19.85 -23.82 -15.99
N ALA A 372 19.59 -24.90 -15.24
CA ALA A 372 20.54 -26.01 -15.17
C ALA A 372 19.75 -27.33 -15.18
N ALA A 373 20.09 -28.21 -16.11
CA ALA A 373 19.36 -29.43 -16.42
C ALA A 373 19.39 -30.45 -15.27
N SER A 374 18.23 -31.02 -14.95
CA SER A 374 18.12 -32.37 -14.40
C SER A 374 16.71 -32.90 -14.67
N ARG A 375 16.65 -34.05 -15.32
CA ARG A 375 15.43 -34.76 -15.70
C ARG A 375 14.83 -35.41 -14.45
N ASP A 376 13.72 -34.88 -13.97
CA ASP A 376 12.69 -35.73 -13.39
C ASP A 376 11.29 -35.16 -13.72
N ARG A 377 10.51 -35.94 -14.46
CA ARG A 377 9.13 -35.59 -14.82
C ARG A 377 8.25 -36.04 -13.67
N GLY A 378 7.87 -35.11 -12.79
CA GLY A 378 6.94 -35.38 -11.71
C GLY A 378 6.09 -34.17 -11.35
N ARG A 379 4.89 -34.10 -11.98
CA ARG A 379 3.67 -33.39 -11.54
C ARG A 379 3.87 -31.96 -11.00
N GLU A 380 3.47 -30.96 -11.79
CA GLU A 380 3.24 -29.59 -11.28
C GLU A 380 2.42 -29.65 -9.96
N PRO A 381 2.92 -29.07 -8.85
CA PRO A 381 2.18 -29.08 -7.60
C PRO A 381 0.93 -28.21 -7.77
N ALA A 382 -0.23 -28.83 -7.57
CA ALA A 382 -1.53 -28.19 -7.65
C ALA A 382 -1.62 -26.93 -6.76
N SER A 383 -2.30 -25.90 -7.29
CA SER A 383 -2.61 -24.65 -6.61
C SER A 383 -3.40 -24.88 -5.30
N CYS A 384 -3.22 -23.97 -4.34
CA CYS A 384 -3.96 -24.01 -3.08
C CYS A 384 -5.38 -23.42 -3.27
N PRO A 385 -6.45 -24.08 -2.79
CA PRO A 385 -7.80 -23.56 -2.86
C PRO A 385 -8.05 -22.44 -1.84
N ALA A 386 -8.76 -21.42 -2.31
CA ALA A 386 -9.34 -20.31 -1.58
C ALA A 386 -10.26 -20.77 -0.41
N PRO A 387 -10.58 -19.90 0.57
CA PRO A 387 -11.58 -20.20 1.61
C PRO A 387 -12.89 -20.74 0.99
N ALA A 388 -13.40 -21.85 1.54
CA ALA A 388 -14.56 -22.55 1.00
C ALA A 388 -15.90 -21.82 1.20
N ARG A 389 -15.90 -20.67 1.91
CA ARG A 389 -17.07 -19.80 2.10
C ARG A 389 -16.66 -18.32 2.07
N PRO A 390 -17.48 -17.43 1.47
CA PRO A 390 -17.21 -15.99 1.43
C PRO A 390 -17.12 -15.36 2.83
N VAL A 391 -16.19 -14.42 3.02
CA VAL A 391 -16.01 -13.68 4.29
C VAL A 391 -17.07 -12.58 4.44
N PRO A 392 -17.86 -12.51 5.53
CA PRO A 392 -18.86 -11.47 5.73
C PRO A 392 -18.22 -10.13 6.12
N ILE A 393 -18.66 -9.03 5.50
CA ILE A 393 -18.11 -7.68 5.67
C ILE A 393 -19.23 -6.65 5.80
N ALA A 394 -19.13 -5.78 6.80
CA ALA A 394 -20.09 -4.69 6.99
C ALA A 394 -19.96 -3.62 5.87
N PRO A 395 -21.06 -3.04 5.36
CA PRO A 395 -21.03 -2.02 4.29
C PRO A 395 -20.17 -0.81 4.62
N LYS A 396 -20.19 -0.37 5.89
CA LYS A 396 -19.36 0.74 6.38
C LYS A 396 -17.86 0.47 6.22
N ASN A 397 -17.44 -0.77 6.37
CA ASN A 397 -16.04 -1.18 6.21
C ASN A 397 -15.65 -1.19 4.73
N ALA A 398 -16.54 -1.68 3.85
CA ALA A 398 -16.34 -1.61 2.40
C ALA A 398 -16.21 -0.16 1.91
N LEU A 399 -17.10 0.74 2.37
CA LEU A 399 -17.01 2.17 2.07
C LEU A 399 -15.72 2.79 2.63
N ALA A 400 -15.41 2.58 3.91
CA ALA A 400 -14.21 3.12 4.54
C ALA A 400 -12.94 2.70 3.80
N ARG A 401 -12.86 1.43 3.39
CA ARG A 401 -11.75 0.90 2.60
C ARG A 401 -11.65 1.56 1.24
N LEU A 402 -12.76 1.70 0.53
CA LEU A 402 -12.78 2.34 -0.78
C LEU A 402 -12.27 3.78 -0.67
N LEU A 403 -12.78 4.54 0.29
CA LEU A 403 -12.33 5.91 0.54
C LEU A 403 -10.83 5.97 0.92
N THR A 404 -10.37 5.03 1.75
CA THR A 404 -8.95 4.90 2.13
C THR A 404 -8.07 4.69 0.92
N ARG A 405 -8.42 3.76 0.02
CA ARG A 405 -7.67 3.50 -1.21
C ARG A 405 -7.71 4.63 -2.21
N HIS A 406 -8.77 5.43 -2.16
CA HIS A 406 -8.92 6.61 -3.00
C HIS A 406 -8.34 7.88 -2.38
N HIS A 407 -7.67 7.79 -1.22
CA HIS A 407 -7.07 8.93 -0.51
C HIS A 407 -8.10 10.01 -0.14
N LEU A 408 -9.29 9.60 0.28
CA LEU A 408 -10.39 10.48 0.67
C LEU A 408 -10.79 10.20 2.12
N GLY A 409 -10.82 11.23 2.96
CA GLY A 409 -11.38 11.13 4.31
C GLY A 409 -10.62 10.23 5.29
N THR A 410 -9.31 10.06 5.13
CA THR A 410 -8.48 9.25 6.02
C THR A 410 -7.33 10.04 6.66
N PRO A 411 -6.75 9.57 7.79
CA PRO A 411 -5.59 10.19 8.40
C PRO A 411 -4.41 10.10 7.43
N TRP A 412 -4.11 11.23 6.82
CA TRP A 412 -3.01 11.53 5.90
C TRP A 412 -1.79 10.61 6.02
N VAL A 413 -1.53 9.86 4.95
CA VAL A 413 -0.19 9.41 4.57
C VAL A 413 0.37 10.48 3.65
N ALA A 414 1.66 10.83 3.77
CA ALA A 414 2.30 11.62 2.72
C ALA A 414 2.28 10.80 1.42
N ALA A 415 1.40 11.18 0.49
CA ALA A 415 1.29 10.57 -0.83
C ALA A 415 1.83 11.54 -1.89
N SER A 416 2.55 11.02 -2.88
CA SER A 416 2.92 11.80 -4.06
C SER A 416 1.80 11.74 -5.10
N VAL A 417 1.89 12.58 -6.15
CA VAL A 417 0.95 12.51 -7.29
C VAL A 417 1.02 11.14 -7.97
N GLU A 418 2.22 10.56 -8.05
CA GLU A 418 2.48 9.23 -8.58
C GLU A 418 1.82 8.14 -7.75
N THR A 419 1.92 8.20 -6.41
CA THR A 419 1.30 7.22 -5.51
C THR A 419 -0.21 7.20 -5.68
N ILE A 420 -0.86 8.37 -5.71
CA ILE A 420 -2.32 8.44 -5.87
C ILE A 420 -2.74 7.84 -7.20
N VAL A 421 -2.09 8.25 -8.30
CA VAL A 421 -2.41 7.74 -9.64
C VAL A 421 -2.23 6.22 -9.70
N SER A 422 -1.21 5.67 -9.05
CA SER A 422 -1.00 4.20 -8.96
C SER A 422 -2.08 3.51 -8.14
N ASP A 423 -2.43 4.06 -6.98
CA ASP A 423 -3.37 3.42 -6.04
C ASP A 423 -4.79 3.34 -6.59
N ILE A 424 -5.18 4.28 -7.46
CA ILE A 424 -6.50 4.31 -8.12
C ILE A 424 -6.42 3.92 -9.61
N VAL A 425 -5.30 3.32 -10.04
CA VAL A 425 -4.97 2.85 -11.40
C VAL A 425 -4.78 3.96 -12.44
N GLY A 426 -5.54 5.05 -12.36
CA GLY A 426 -5.43 6.19 -13.26
C GLY A 426 -6.48 7.26 -13.01
N LEU A 427 -6.19 8.49 -13.43
CA LEU A 427 -7.12 9.63 -13.36
C LEU A 427 -7.72 9.90 -14.73
N GLN A 428 -9.05 10.07 -14.81
CA GLN A 428 -9.69 10.47 -16.06
C GLN A 428 -9.18 11.85 -16.52
N ALA A 429 -8.79 11.93 -17.78
CA ALA A 429 -8.23 13.11 -18.42
C ALA A 429 -8.95 13.49 -19.72
N VAL A 430 -10.23 13.12 -19.85
CA VAL A 430 -11.11 13.58 -20.94
C VAL A 430 -11.24 15.11 -20.91
N SER A 431 -11.35 15.69 -19.71
CA SER A 431 -11.05 17.11 -19.47
C SER A 431 -9.66 17.22 -18.87
N LEU A 432 -8.84 18.14 -19.38
CA LEU A 432 -7.46 18.31 -18.92
C LEU A 432 -7.36 18.91 -17.51
N SER A 433 -8.41 19.58 -17.04
CA SER A 433 -8.48 20.05 -15.64
C SER A 433 -8.81 18.92 -14.66
N ALA A 434 -9.42 17.82 -15.10
CA ALA A 434 -9.94 16.77 -14.22
C ALA A 434 -8.83 16.09 -13.37
N PRO A 435 -7.65 15.73 -13.92
CA PRO A 435 -6.57 15.17 -13.09
C PRO A 435 -6.09 16.13 -11.98
N TYR A 436 -5.99 17.43 -12.25
CA TYR A 436 -5.58 18.43 -11.26
C TYR A 436 -6.62 18.56 -10.14
N LEU A 437 -7.90 18.60 -10.50
CA LEU A 437 -9.00 18.65 -9.54
C LEU A 437 -9.09 17.37 -8.70
N ALA A 438 -8.91 16.21 -9.34
CA ALA A 438 -8.92 14.92 -8.66
C ALA A 438 -7.75 14.78 -7.67
N LEU A 439 -6.57 15.31 -8.00
CA LEU A 439 -5.42 15.35 -7.10
C LEU A 439 -5.62 16.37 -5.97
N ASN A 440 -6.17 17.55 -6.26
CA ASN A 440 -6.51 18.54 -5.23
C ASN A 440 -7.47 17.98 -4.17
N ALA A 441 -8.43 17.14 -4.58
CA ALA A 441 -9.33 16.46 -3.65
C ALA A 441 -8.63 15.45 -2.72
N ARG A 442 -7.44 14.96 -3.10
CA ARG A 442 -6.71 13.85 -2.44
C ARG A 442 -5.40 14.27 -1.77
N LEU A 443 -4.85 15.43 -2.14
CA LEU A 443 -3.58 15.97 -1.66
C LEU A 443 -3.78 17.32 -0.96
N THR A 444 -3.32 17.43 0.28
CA THR A 444 -3.25 18.71 1.00
C THR A 444 -2.17 19.55 0.35
N GLY A 445 -2.50 20.81 0.04
CA GLY A 445 -1.54 21.73 -0.57
C GLY A 445 -1.11 21.30 -1.98
N PHE A 446 -2.00 20.68 -2.75
CA PHE A 446 -1.71 20.36 -4.15
C PHE A 446 -1.43 21.62 -4.98
N GLU A 447 -0.36 21.57 -5.75
CA GLU A 447 0.04 22.62 -6.69
C GLU A 447 0.09 22.05 -8.11
N ARG A 448 -0.38 22.82 -9.10
CA ARG A 448 -0.42 22.40 -10.52
C ARG A 448 0.95 21.95 -11.05
N ALA A 449 2.01 22.67 -10.67
CA ALA A 449 3.38 22.39 -11.06
C ALA A 449 3.84 20.95 -10.72
N ARG A 450 3.28 20.34 -9.66
CA ARG A 450 3.62 18.95 -9.29
C ARG A 450 3.16 17.94 -10.35
N LEU A 451 1.94 18.13 -10.89
CA LEU A 451 1.44 17.29 -11.97
C LEU A 451 2.10 17.64 -13.31
N ASP A 452 2.35 18.92 -13.58
CA ASP A 452 3.05 19.34 -14.80
C ASP A 452 4.45 18.72 -14.89
N SER A 453 5.20 18.78 -13.79
CA SER A 453 6.52 18.16 -13.71
C SER A 453 6.44 16.63 -13.88
N ALA A 454 5.45 15.97 -13.27
CA ALA A 454 5.24 14.53 -13.44
C ALA A 454 4.90 14.12 -14.88
N LEU A 455 4.10 14.92 -15.60
CA LEU A 455 3.67 14.64 -16.97
C LEU A 455 4.69 15.02 -18.04
N TYR A 456 5.44 16.10 -17.84
CA TYR A 456 6.22 16.74 -18.91
C TYR A 456 7.72 16.80 -18.65
N GLU A 457 8.17 16.81 -17.38
CA GLU A 457 9.58 16.93 -17.02
C GLU A 457 10.16 15.58 -16.61
N ARG A 458 9.67 15.00 -15.50
CA ARG A 458 10.09 13.69 -14.99
C ARG A 458 9.53 12.53 -15.81
N ARG A 459 8.45 12.76 -16.55
CA ARG A 459 7.72 11.73 -17.32
C ARG A 459 7.32 10.52 -16.48
N SER A 460 7.13 10.71 -15.17
CA SER A 460 6.68 9.67 -14.24
C SER A 460 5.20 9.32 -14.47
N LEU A 461 4.44 10.24 -15.08
CA LEU A 461 3.08 10.08 -15.53
C LEU A 461 2.95 10.39 -17.03
N SER A 462 1.94 9.82 -17.66
CA SER A 462 1.63 10.02 -19.08
C SER A 462 0.13 10.14 -19.33
N LEU A 463 -0.26 10.97 -20.29
CA LEU A 463 -1.63 11.03 -20.80
C LEU A 463 -1.82 9.98 -21.90
N PHE A 464 -2.63 8.97 -21.62
CA PHE A 464 -2.76 7.80 -22.48
C PHE A 464 -4.21 7.36 -22.67
N ARG A 465 -4.58 6.94 -23.89
CA ARG A 465 -5.93 6.43 -24.17
C ARG A 465 -5.96 4.93 -23.89
N CYS A 466 -6.77 4.52 -22.92
CA CYS A 466 -6.84 3.13 -22.48
C CYS A 466 -8.28 2.71 -22.12
N MET A 467 -8.58 2.49 -20.84
CA MET A 467 -9.83 1.91 -20.36
C MET A 467 -11.04 2.60 -20.99
N ARG A 468 -11.93 1.78 -21.57
CA ARG A 468 -13.13 2.21 -22.30
C ARG A 468 -12.87 3.27 -23.39
N GLY A 469 -11.67 3.28 -23.97
CA GLY A 469 -11.28 4.18 -25.04
C GLY A 469 -11.19 5.65 -24.64
N THR A 470 -11.00 5.95 -23.34
CA THR A 470 -10.88 7.33 -22.82
C THR A 470 -9.43 7.65 -22.42
N VAL A 471 -9.10 8.93 -22.33
CA VAL A 471 -7.75 9.38 -21.95
C VAL A 471 -7.64 9.41 -20.43
N PHE A 472 -6.57 8.84 -19.89
CA PHE A 472 -6.23 8.88 -18.48
C PHE A 472 -4.82 9.45 -18.28
N ALA A 473 -4.60 10.11 -17.14
CA ALA A 473 -3.26 10.28 -16.58
C ALA A 473 -2.91 9.01 -15.80
N VAL A 474 -1.84 8.34 -16.22
CA VAL A 474 -1.41 7.04 -15.68
C VAL A 474 0.09 7.02 -15.42
N ARG A 475 0.56 6.07 -14.60
CA ARG A 475 2.00 5.80 -14.42
C ARG A 475 2.63 5.38 -15.75
N SER A 476 3.73 6.02 -16.14
CA SER A 476 4.40 5.71 -17.42
C SER A 476 4.90 4.26 -17.47
N GLU A 477 5.32 3.69 -16.33
CA GLU A 477 5.75 2.28 -16.22
C GLU A 477 4.63 1.25 -16.47
N MET A 478 3.37 1.69 -16.35
CA MET A 478 2.17 0.87 -16.58
C MET A 478 1.65 0.99 -18.01
N LEU A 479 2.23 1.85 -18.85
CA LEU A 479 1.81 1.98 -20.25
C LEU A 479 1.83 0.67 -21.03
N PRO A 480 2.83 -0.23 -20.88
CA PRO A 480 2.80 -1.52 -21.56
C PRO A 480 1.61 -2.40 -21.12
N VAL A 481 1.20 -2.32 -19.85
CA VAL A 481 0.02 -3.03 -19.33
C VAL A 481 -1.25 -2.47 -19.96
N PHE A 482 -1.42 -1.14 -19.93
CA PHE A 482 -2.61 -0.49 -20.47
C PHE A 482 -2.72 -0.64 -21.98
N PHE A 483 -1.60 -0.52 -22.68
CA PHE A 483 -1.52 -0.76 -24.11
C PHE A 483 -1.97 -2.19 -24.39
N ALA A 484 -1.22 -3.21 -23.96
CA ALA A 484 -1.55 -4.61 -24.23
C ALA A 484 -3.01 -4.99 -23.88
N ALA A 485 -3.55 -4.51 -22.75
CA ALA A 485 -4.92 -4.82 -22.34
C ALA A 485 -6.03 -4.16 -23.19
N THR A 486 -5.78 -2.95 -23.71
CA THR A 486 -6.83 -2.13 -24.36
C THR A 486 -6.61 -1.93 -25.86
N ASP A 487 -5.44 -2.33 -26.34
CA ASP A 487 -4.90 -2.08 -27.66
C ASP A 487 -5.90 -2.39 -28.79
N ARG A 488 -6.38 -3.63 -28.83
CA ARG A 488 -7.30 -4.12 -29.85
C ARG A 488 -8.54 -3.22 -30.02
N ALA A 489 -9.13 -2.76 -28.92
CA ALA A 489 -10.32 -1.92 -28.97
C ALA A 489 -9.98 -0.47 -29.36
N VAL A 490 -8.89 0.06 -28.80
CA VAL A 490 -8.43 1.44 -29.03
C VAL A 490 -7.99 1.62 -30.47
N ARG A 491 -7.08 0.78 -30.99
CA ARG A 491 -6.62 0.86 -32.39
C ARG A 491 -7.75 0.66 -33.39
N HIS A 492 -8.62 -0.33 -33.18
CA HIS A 492 -9.75 -0.58 -34.08
C HIS A 492 -10.67 0.64 -34.20
N HIS A 493 -11.04 1.26 -33.07
CA HIS A 493 -11.88 2.46 -33.09
C HIS A 493 -11.14 3.65 -33.72
N SER A 494 -9.85 3.80 -33.41
CA SER A 494 -8.97 4.84 -33.94
C SER A 494 -8.82 4.76 -35.46
N ALA A 495 -8.57 3.57 -36.01
CA ALA A 495 -8.46 3.32 -37.45
C ALA A 495 -9.78 3.58 -38.19
N ARG A 496 -10.92 3.17 -37.60
CA ARG A 496 -12.25 3.50 -38.15
C ARG A 496 -12.52 5.01 -38.16
N PHE A 497 -12.15 5.71 -37.08
CA PHE A 497 -12.27 7.16 -37.01
C PHE A 497 -11.41 7.84 -38.09
N LEU A 498 -10.17 7.38 -38.27
CA LEU A 498 -9.25 7.85 -39.30
C LEU A 498 -9.84 7.66 -40.71
N GLY A 499 -10.42 6.49 -41.00
CA GLY A 499 -11.10 6.21 -42.27
C GLY A 499 -12.33 7.09 -42.49
N ASN A 500 -13.14 7.34 -41.46
CA ASN A 500 -14.28 8.26 -41.53
C ASN A 500 -13.86 9.72 -41.82
N LYS A 501 -12.61 10.07 -41.52
CA LYS A 501 -11.99 11.36 -41.85
C LYS A 501 -11.34 11.39 -43.23
N GLY A 502 -11.52 10.33 -44.03
CA GLY A 502 -11.03 10.25 -45.41
C GLY A 502 -9.56 9.86 -45.53
N VAL A 503 -8.91 9.39 -44.46
CA VAL A 503 -7.50 8.99 -44.48
C VAL A 503 -7.39 7.48 -44.62
N SER A 504 -6.82 7.01 -45.74
CA SER A 504 -6.53 5.59 -45.97
C SER A 504 -5.32 5.15 -45.15
N MET A 505 -5.22 3.84 -44.86
CA MET A 505 -4.07 3.31 -44.09
C MET A 505 -2.74 3.56 -44.82
N ARG A 506 -2.72 3.46 -46.15
CA ARG A 506 -1.54 3.80 -46.96
C ARG A 506 -1.12 5.27 -46.81
N HIS A 507 -2.08 6.20 -46.82
CA HIS A 507 -1.77 7.61 -46.57
C HIS A 507 -1.29 7.84 -45.15
N PHE A 508 -1.87 7.14 -44.18
CA PHE A 508 -1.42 7.18 -42.78
C PHE A 508 0.04 6.74 -42.63
N GLU A 509 0.45 5.60 -43.20
CA GLU A 509 1.82 5.10 -43.10
C GLU A 509 2.86 6.10 -43.64
N ILE A 510 2.56 6.73 -44.79
CA ILE A 510 3.40 7.77 -45.39
C ILE A 510 3.51 8.98 -44.47
N LEU A 511 2.37 9.49 -43.99
CA LEU A 511 2.33 10.67 -43.12
C LEU A 511 2.99 10.40 -41.77
N ALA A 512 2.75 9.23 -41.17
CA ALA A 512 3.34 8.83 -39.90
C ALA A 512 4.87 8.80 -39.99
N THR A 513 5.42 8.23 -41.06
CA THR A 513 6.87 8.22 -41.33
C THR A 513 7.43 9.63 -41.43
N ASN A 514 6.77 10.50 -42.21
CA ASN A 514 7.22 11.88 -42.39
C ASN A 514 7.12 12.71 -41.09
N ILE A 515 6.05 12.51 -40.30
CA ILE A 515 5.85 13.17 -39.00
C ILE A 515 6.95 12.76 -38.02
N LEU A 516 7.26 11.46 -37.93
CA LEU A 516 8.33 10.96 -37.07
C LEU A 516 9.69 11.53 -37.48
N GLY A 517 9.96 11.63 -38.79
CA GLY A 517 11.18 12.25 -39.31
C GLY A 517 11.30 13.72 -38.89
N ARG A 518 10.25 14.53 -39.10
CA ARG A 518 10.24 15.95 -38.72
C ARG A 518 10.40 16.18 -37.22
N ILE A 519 9.71 15.40 -36.39
CA ILE A 519 9.86 15.50 -34.93
C ILE A 519 11.28 15.07 -34.50
N GLY A 520 11.87 14.07 -35.15
CA GLY A 520 13.25 13.65 -34.87
C GLY A 520 14.30 14.70 -35.24
N GLU A 521 14.07 15.48 -36.31
CA GLU A 521 14.95 16.56 -36.76
C GLU A 521 14.78 17.86 -35.96
N GLU A 522 13.53 18.24 -35.65
CA GLU A 522 13.19 19.57 -35.15
C GLU A 522 12.75 19.59 -33.67
N GLY A 523 12.58 18.42 -33.06
CA GLY A 523 12.03 18.27 -31.71
C GLY A 523 10.49 18.30 -31.69
N PRO A 524 9.86 18.51 -30.51
CA PRO A 524 8.41 18.43 -30.35
C PRO A 524 7.61 19.49 -31.14
N LEU A 525 6.67 19.04 -31.99
CA LEU A 525 5.88 19.91 -32.88
C LEU A 525 4.38 19.84 -32.56
N THR A 526 3.65 20.92 -32.80
CA THR A 526 2.18 21.00 -32.74
C THR A 526 1.53 20.50 -34.03
N ILE A 527 0.22 20.20 -33.99
CA ILE A 527 -0.55 19.83 -35.19
C ILE A 527 -0.47 20.90 -36.28
N ALA A 528 -0.53 22.19 -35.91
CA ALA A 528 -0.46 23.29 -36.87
C ALA A 528 0.93 23.39 -37.53
N GLU A 529 1.98 23.21 -36.74
CA GLU A 529 3.37 23.16 -37.21
C GLU A 529 3.62 21.96 -38.15
N LEU A 530 3.05 20.79 -37.85
CA LEU A 530 3.12 19.61 -38.72
C LEU A 530 2.34 19.80 -40.01
N HIS A 531 1.14 20.39 -39.94
CA HIS A 531 0.33 20.69 -41.11
C HIS A 531 1.04 21.66 -42.07
N ALA A 532 1.69 22.70 -41.54
CA ALA A 532 2.44 23.66 -42.35
C ALA A 532 3.69 23.05 -43.03
N ARG A 533 4.33 22.06 -42.41
CA ARG A 533 5.55 21.41 -42.93
C ARG A 533 5.30 20.33 -43.97
N LEU A 534 4.15 19.67 -43.90
CA LEU A 534 3.84 18.49 -44.72
C LEU A 534 2.90 18.78 -45.88
N ASP A 535 2.45 20.04 -46.03
CA ASP A 535 1.60 20.55 -47.11
C ASP A 535 0.54 19.55 -47.60
N THR A 536 -0.38 19.21 -46.70
CA THR A 536 -1.36 18.15 -46.92
C THR A 536 -2.79 18.61 -46.66
N HIS A 537 -3.74 18.05 -47.41
CA HIS A 537 -5.18 18.30 -47.26
C HIS A 537 -5.89 17.29 -46.35
N VAL A 538 -5.15 16.40 -45.68
CA VAL A 538 -5.71 15.39 -44.78
C VAL A 538 -6.01 15.95 -43.38
N ASP A 539 -6.91 15.31 -42.64
CA ASP A 539 -7.19 15.65 -41.24
C ASP A 539 -5.98 15.28 -40.36
N MET A 540 -5.04 16.21 -40.21
CA MET A 540 -3.80 16.03 -39.43
C MET A 540 -4.08 15.69 -37.97
N ALA A 541 -5.18 16.20 -37.39
CA ALA A 541 -5.56 15.88 -36.02
C ALA A 541 -5.99 14.41 -35.89
N ALA A 542 -6.69 13.86 -36.89
CA ALA A 542 -7.03 12.44 -36.94
C ALA A 542 -5.78 11.56 -37.08
N VAL A 543 -4.82 11.95 -37.94
CA VAL A 543 -3.53 11.25 -38.11
C VAL A 543 -2.74 11.23 -36.81
N VAL A 544 -2.49 12.40 -36.20
CA VAL A 544 -1.74 12.51 -34.94
C VAL A 544 -2.45 11.76 -33.80
N THR A 545 -3.79 11.82 -33.74
CA THR A 545 -4.57 11.03 -32.76
C THR A 545 -4.37 9.53 -32.96
N HIS A 546 -4.36 9.05 -34.22
CA HIS A 546 -4.09 7.65 -34.52
C HIS A 546 -2.66 7.27 -34.13
N MET A 547 -1.66 8.09 -34.47
CA MET A 547 -0.26 7.87 -34.06
C MET A 547 -0.06 7.80 -32.54
N CYS A 548 -0.76 8.63 -31.76
CA CYS A 548 -0.74 8.52 -30.30
C CYS A 548 -1.34 7.20 -29.80
N ASN A 549 -2.40 6.72 -30.45
CA ASN A 549 -3.05 5.46 -30.08
C ASN A 549 -2.24 4.23 -30.52
N GLU A 550 -1.41 4.35 -31.56
CA GLU A 550 -0.41 3.35 -31.99
C GLU A 550 0.88 3.37 -31.14
N GLY A 551 0.99 4.30 -30.17
CA GLY A 551 2.21 4.42 -29.37
C GLY A 551 3.41 5.01 -30.13
N LEU A 552 3.18 5.68 -31.27
CA LEU A 552 4.24 6.34 -32.05
C LEU A 552 4.57 7.74 -31.51
N LEU A 553 3.56 8.45 -31.01
CA LEU A 553 3.69 9.81 -30.48
C LEU A 553 3.18 9.92 -29.04
N LEU A 554 3.83 10.76 -28.25
CA LEU A 554 3.40 11.16 -26.92
C LEU A 554 2.96 12.63 -26.91
N ARG A 555 1.92 12.96 -26.13
CA ARG A 555 1.56 14.35 -25.85
C ARG A 555 2.62 14.98 -24.95
N ASP A 556 3.18 16.09 -25.39
CA ASP A 556 4.15 16.90 -24.65
C ASP A 556 3.46 18.12 -24.00
N ARG A 557 4.23 19.11 -23.51
CA ARG A 557 3.72 20.30 -22.86
C ARG A 557 2.75 21.06 -23.79
N PRO A 558 1.58 21.50 -23.29
CA PRO A 558 0.68 22.40 -24.03
C PRO A 558 1.37 23.72 -24.37
N VAL A 559 0.96 24.36 -25.47
CA VAL A 559 1.44 25.70 -25.86
C VAL A 559 0.53 26.84 -25.41
N ASP A 560 -0.65 26.52 -24.88
CA ASP A 560 -1.63 27.48 -24.38
C ASP A 560 -1.53 27.67 -22.87
N GLU A 561 -2.14 28.75 -22.39
CA GLU A 561 -2.44 28.92 -20.96
C GLU A 561 -3.25 27.75 -20.41
N TRP A 562 -3.05 27.46 -19.13
CA TRP A 562 -3.68 26.33 -18.47
C TRP A 562 -5.21 26.48 -18.39
N PRO A 563 -6.00 25.40 -18.59
CA PRO A 563 -5.60 24.06 -19.02
C PRO A 563 -5.50 23.99 -20.56
N GLY A 564 -4.26 24.07 -21.07
CA GLY A 564 -4.01 24.21 -22.50
C GLY A 564 -4.39 22.98 -23.30
N ARG A 565 -5.03 23.17 -24.47
CA ARG A 565 -5.58 22.07 -25.29
C ARG A 565 -4.78 21.80 -26.56
N ARG A 566 -3.90 22.73 -26.96
CA ARG A 566 -2.97 22.53 -28.07
C ARG A 566 -1.66 21.97 -27.54
N PHE A 567 -1.38 20.72 -27.87
CA PHE A 567 -0.17 20.02 -27.43
C PHE A 567 0.94 20.13 -28.48
N ARG A 568 2.19 20.13 -28.01
CA ARG A 568 3.31 19.60 -28.79
C ARG A 568 3.28 18.07 -28.73
N TYR A 569 3.85 17.44 -29.73
CA TYR A 569 3.96 15.99 -29.84
C TYR A 569 5.42 15.61 -30.04
N THR A 570 5.88 14.63 -29.27
CA THR A 570 7.22 14.06 -29.37
C THR A 570 7.15 12.59 -29.77
N ARG A 571 8.24 12.02 -30.29
CA ARG A 571 8.30 10.57 -30.56
C ARG A 571 8.18 9.84 -29.22
N PHE A 572 7.38 8.76 -29.18
CA PHE A 572 7.17 8.01 -27.94
C PHE A 572 8.50 7.53 -27.34
N ALA A 573 9.38 6.98 -28.17
CA ALA A 573 10.70 6.50 -27.77
C ALA A 573 11.63 7.61 -27.23
N ASP A 574 11.47 8.85 -27.68
CA ASP A 574 12.28 9.97 -27.15
C ASP A 574 11.72 10.47 -25.81
N GLY A 575 10.40 10.52 -25.68
CA GLY A 575 9.73 10.96 -24.46
C GLY A 575 9.83 9.95 -23.32
N LEU A 576 9.95 8.65 -23.64
CA LEU A 576 9.97 7.54 -22.70
C LEU A 576 10.93 6.41 -23.17
N PRO A 577 12.25 6.65 -23.21
CA PRO A 577 13.23 5.71 -23.80
C PRO A 577 13.32 4.35 -23.10
N GLY A 578 12.84 4.22 -21.87
CA GLY A 578 12.82 2.96 -21.11
C GLY A 578 11.49 2.19 -21.16
N VAL A 579 10.49 2.67 -21.92
CA VAL A 579 9.16 2.06 -21.95
C VAL A 579 8.93 1.31 -23.26
N GLU A 580 8.93 -0.02 -23.19
CA GLU A 580 8.61 -0.89 -24.32
C GLU A 580 7.12 -1.30 -24.28
N LEU A 581 6.30 -0.73 -25.18
CA LEU A 581 4.85 -0.97 -25.19
C LEU A 581 4.47 -2.41 -25.54
N ASP A 582 5.18 -3.02 -26.49
CA ASP A 582 4.90 -4.37 -26.99
C ASP A 582 5.51 -5.50 -26.14
N ARG A 583 6.05 -5.18 -24.96
CA ARG A 583 6.74 -6.17 -24.11
C ARG A 583 5.81 -7.22 -23.48
N LEU A 584 4.50 -6.94 -23.43
CA LEU A 584 3.49 -7.80 -22.81
C LEU A 584 2.53 -8.36 -23.85
N SER A 585 2.10 -9.59 -23.63
CA SER A 585 0.96 -10.15 -24.37
C SER A 585 -0.36 -9.47 -23.94
N GLU A 586 -1.39 -9.55 -24.78
CA GLU A 586 -2.74 -9.07 -24.42
C GLU A 586 -3.25 -9.75 -23.15
N GLU A 587 -2.95 -11.04 -22.97
CA GLU A 587 -3.35 -11.83 -21.80
C GLU A 587 -2.66 -11.33 -20.52
N ASP A 588 -1.33 -11.15 -20.55
CA ASP A 588 -0.55 -10.64 -19.42
C ASP A 588 -0.94 -9.21 -19.04
N GLY A 589 -1.14 -8.34 -20.05
CA GLY A 589 -1.61 -6.98 -19.83
C GLY A 589 -3.00 -6.94 -19.22
N THR A 590 -3.93 -7.78 -19.71
CA THR A 590 -5.28 -7.87 -19.17
C THR A 590 -5.28 -8.37 -17.72
N LEU A 591 -4.48 -9.39 -17.42
CA LEU A 591 -4.29 -9.92 -16.06
C LEU A 591 -3.76 -8.84 -15.11
N ALA A 592 -2.70 -8.14 -15.49
CA ALA A 592 -2.10 -7.06 -14.71
C ALA A 592 -3.08 -5.90 -14.47
N LEU A 593 -3.84 -5.50 -15.49
CA LEU A 593 -4.86 -4.45 -15.38
C LEU A 593 -6.00 -4.85 -14.41
N ILE A 594 -6.55 -6.05 -14.57
CA ILE A 594 -7.64 -6.55 -13.73
C ILE A 594 -7.17 -6.66 -12.28
N ARG A 595 -5.95 -7.09 -12.06
CA ARG A 595 -5.39 -7.17 -10.73
C ARG A 595 -5.22 -5.80 -10.07
N ALA A 596 -4.66 -4.82 -10.79
CA ALA A 596 -4.57 -3.45 -10.31
C ALA A 596 -5.97 -2.90 -9.96
N TYR A 597 -6.96 -3.18 -10.82
CA TYR A 597 -8.36 -2.81 -10.59
C TYR A 597 -8.94 -3.42 -9.31
N VAL A 598 -8.83 -4.74 -9.11
CA VAL A 598 -9.38 -5.41 -7.92
C VAL A 598 -8.72 -4.90 -6.64
N ARG A 599 -7.42 -4.54 -6.68
CA ARG A 599 -6.73 -3.93 -5.53
C ARG A 599 -7.22 -2.52 -5.22
N ALA A 600 -7.48 -1.72 -6.24
CA ALA A 600 -7.97 -0.34 -6.08
C ALA A 600 -9.43 -0.30 -5.60
N PHE A 601 -10.30 -1.07 -6.25
CA PHE A 601 -11.76 -0.93 -6.13
C PHE A 601 -12.45 -2.03 -5.32
N GLY A 602 -11.75 -3.13 -5.02
CA GLY A 602 -12.30 -4.28 -4.29
C GLY A 602 -12.95 -3.87 -2.96
N PRO A 603 -14.07 -4.49 -2.54
CA PRO A 603 -14.74 -5.62 -3.18
C PRO A 603 -15.56 -5.28 -4.44
N VAL A 604 -15.43 -6.05 -5.52
CA VAL A 604 -16.06 -5.81 -6.84
C VAL A 604 -16.72 -7.05 -7.43
N THR A 605 -17.71 -6.90 -8.31
CA THR A 605 -18.25 -8.03 -9.07
C THR A 605 -17.45 -8.29 -10.35
N ARG A 606 -17.61 -9.48 -10.94
CA ARG A 606 -17.05 -9.80 -12.27
C ARG A 606 -17.55 -8.82 -13.35
N ALA A 607 -18.80 -8.36 -13.22
CA ALA A 607 -19.40 -7.39 -14.14
C ALA A 607 -18.72 -6.01 -14.02
N ASP A 608 -18.43 -5.57 -12.80
CA ASP A 608 -17.70 -4.31 -12.56
C ASP A 608 -16.32 -4.35 -13.22
N VAL A 609 -15.58 -5.45 -13.04
CA VAL A 609 -14.26 -5.66 -13.66
C VAL A 609 -14.35 -5.58 -15.19
N ALA A 610 -15.28 -6.30 -15.80
CA ALA A 610 -15.43 -6.34 -17.26
C ALA A 610 -15.83 -4.97 -17.83
N TRP A 611 -16.73 -4.27 -17.14
CA TRP A 611 -17.23 -2.96 -17.54
C TRP A 611 -16.15 -1.87 -17.43
N TRP A 612 -15.41 -1.84 -16.32
CA TRP A 612 -14.41 -0.81 -16.09
C TRP A 612 -13.19 -0.96 -16.98
N THR A 613 -12.63 -2.17 -17.06
CA THR A 613 -11.43 -2.45 -17.87
C THR A 613 -11.72 -2.36 -19.36
N GLY A 614 -12.96 -2.67 -19.79
CA GLY A 614 -13.30 -2.85 -21.19
C GLY A 614 -12.75 -4.14 -21.80
N ALA A 615 -12.21 -5.06 -20.98
CA ALA A 615 -11.69 -6.35 -21.44
C ALA A 615 -12.81 -7.25 -21.99
N GLY A 616 -14.05 -7.06 -21.54
CA GLY A 616 -15.20 -7.87 -21.92
C GLY A 616 -15.22 -9.24 -21.21
N PRO A 617 -16.39 -9.91 -21.16
CA PRO A 617 -16.63 -11.00 -20.21
C PRO A 617 -15.65 -12.18 -20.31
N LYS A 618 -15.30 -12.61 -21.53
CA LYS A 618 -14.42 -13.76 -21.76
C LYS A 618 -13.00 -13.54 -21.25
N ARG A 619 -12.40 -12.39 -21.59
CA ARG A 619 -11.03 -12.05 -21.15
C ARG A 619 -10.99 -11.76 -19.66
N THR A 620 -12.04 -11.12 -19.12
CA THR A 620 -12.19 -10.95 -17.67
C THR A 620 -12.26 -12.29 -16.94
N ALA A 621 -13.05 -13.24 -17.43
CA ALA A 621 -13.14 -14.56 -16.81
C ALA A 621 -11.79 -15.29 -16.80
N ALA A 622 -11.08 -15.32 -17.94
CA ALA A 622 -9.78 -15.97 -18.06
C ALA A 622 -8.72 -15.32 -17.14
N ALA A 623 -8.67 -14.00 -17.07
CA ALA A 623 -7.76 -13.30 -16.17
C ALA A 623 -8.06 -13.56 -14.70
N LEU A 624 -9.34 -13.51 -14.29
CA LEU A 624 -9.73 -13.82 -12.91
C LEU A 624 -9.44 -15.29 -12.54
N GLU A 625 -9.58 -16.22 -13.49
CA GLU A 625 -9.18 -17.61 -13.30
C GLU A 625 -7.66 -17.74 -13.13
N ALA A 626 -6.88 -17.04 -13.97
CA ALA A 626 -5.42 -17.01 -13.87
C ALA A 626 -4.90 -16.38 -12.56
N MET A 627 -5.66 -15.45 -11.97
CA MET A 627 -5.36 -14.89 -10.64
C MET A 627 -5.50 -15.92 -9.52
N GLY A 628 -6.27 -16.99 -9.70
CA GLY A 628 -6.37 -18.09 -8.74
C GLY A 628 -6.65 -17.64 -7.31
N ASP A 629 -5.70 -17.93 -6.41
CA ASP A 629 -5.75 -17.63 -4.97
C ASP A 629 -5.39 -16.18 -4.60
N GLU A 630 -5.00 -15.35 -5.57
CA GLU A 630 -4.81 -13.92 -5.35
C GLU A 630 -6.14 -13.18 -5.10
N ILE A 631 -7.26 -13.77 -5.50
CA ILE A 631 -8.61 -13.25 -5.26
C ILE A 631 -9.38 -14.18 -4.33
N VAL A 632 -10.17 -13.58 -3.45
CA VAL A 632 -11.09 -14.26 -2.55
C VAL A 632 -12.50 -13.71 -2.72
N GLU A 633 -13.48 -14.55 -2.44
CA GLU A 633 -14.86 -14.13 -2.36
C GLU A 633 -15.18 -13.57 -0.97
N VAL A 634 -15.87 -12.43 -0.95
CA VAL A 634 -16.38 -11.79 0.27
C VAL A 634 -17.85 -11.46 0.07
N THR A 635 -18.64 -11.47 1.14
CA THR A 635 -20.04 -11.05 1.11
C THR A 635 -20.16 -9.74 1.86
N VAL A 636 -20.59 -8.68 1.17
CA VAL A 636 -20.94 -7.42 1.84
C VAL A 636 -22.40 -7.51 2.27
N GLU A 637 -22.71 -7.18 3.52
CA GLU A 637 -24.09 -7.28 4.02
C GLU A 637 -25.03 -6.41 3.17
N GLY A 638 -26.18 -6.97 2.75
CA GLY A 638 -27.14 -6.27 1.89
C GLY A 638 -26.85 -6.35 0.38
N ASP A 639 -25.83 -7.10 -0.04
CA ASP A 639 -25.60 -7.40 -1.46
C ASP A 639 -26.14 -8.75 -1.91
N ASP A 640 -26.50 -8.84 -3.19
CA ASP A 640 -27.15 -9.99 -3.82
C ASP A 640 -26.20 -11.13 -4.20
N GLY A 641 -24.96 -11.15 -3.68
CA GLY A 641 -24.00 -12.21 -3.99
C GLY A 641 -22.55 -11.91 -3.59
N PRO A 642 -21.65 -12.89 -3.82
CA PRO A 642 -20.24 -12.73 -3.50
C PRO A 642 -19.58 -11.68 -4.39
N ARG A 643 -18.66 -10.94 -3.79
CA ARG A 643 -17.77 -9.98 -4.44
C ARG A 643 -16.35 -10.50 -4.41
N LEU A 644 -15.57 -10.11 -5.40
CA LEU A 644 -14.15 -10.43 -5.52
C LEU A 644 -13.33 -9.36 -4.83
N MET A 645 -12.37 -9.83 -4.04
CA MET A 645 -11.47 -9.00 -3.28
C MET A 645 -10.06 -9.55 -3.44
N HIS A 646 -9.05 -8.68 -3.53
CA HIS A 646 -7.68 -9.16 -3.54
C HIS A 646 -7.34 -9.69 -2.14
N ALA A 647 -6.89 -10.93 -2.08
CA ALA A 647 -6.72 -11.69 -0.86
C ALA A 647 -5.76 -11.02 0.13
N ALA A 648 -4.63 -10.51 -0.38
CA ALA A 648 -3.66 -9.77 0.42
C ALA A 648 -4.15 -8.39 0.94
N ASP A 649 -5.36 -7.96 0.59
CA ASP A 649 -5.97 -6.72 1.07
C ASP A 649 -7.20 -6.99 1.98
N LEU A 650 -7.42 -8.25 2.39
CA LEU A 650 -8.56 -8.68 3.22
C LEU A 650 -8.51 -8.10 4.64
N GLU A 651 -7.35 -8.12 5.31
CA GLU A 651 -7.19 -7.54 6.66
C GLU A 651 -7.48 -6.02 6.68
N GLU A 652 -7.12 -5.33 5.59
CA GLU A 652 -7.45 -3.91 5.43
C GLU A 652 -8.96 -3.69 5.37
N LEU A 653 -9.70 -4.59 4.70
CA LEU A 653 -11.15 -4.51 4.60
C LEU A 653 -11.83 -4.66 5.96
N GLU A 654 -11.40 -5.62 6.77
CA GLU A 654 -11.98 -5.88 8.11
C GLU A 654 -11.68 -4.74 9.11
N SER A 655 -10.50 -4.12 8.99
CA SER A 655 -10.06 -3.07 9.93
C SER A 655 -10.37 -1.63 9.48
N ALA A 656 -10.88 -1.44 8.25
CA ALA A 656 -11.16 -0.12 7.69
C ALA A 656 -12.24 0.63 8.49
N THR A 657 -11.94 1.88 8.85
CA THR A 657 -12.84 2.77 9.59
C THR A 657 -12.73 4.19 9.03
N GLN A 658 -13.83 4.94 9.06
CA GLN A 658 -13.86 6.36 8.69
C GLN A 658 -13.30 7.21 9.86
N VAL A 659 -12.88 8.44 9.55
CA VAL A 659 -12.42 9.40 10.57
C VAL A 659 -13.59 10.03 11.32
N ASP A 660 -13.40 10.32 12.62
CA ASP A 660 -14.42 10.94 13.49
C ASP A 660 -14.62 12.44 13.25
N ARG A 661 -14.48 12.92 12.00
CA ARG A 661 -14.69 14.33 11.64
C ARG A 661 -15.25 14.44 10.21
N PRO A 662 -16.05 15.48 9.90
CA PRO A 662 -16.60 15.66 8.57
C PRO A 662 -15.50 15.69 7.51
N SER A 663 -15.57 14.75 6.57
CA SER A 663 -14.68 14.61 5.43
C SER A 663 -15.40 15.10 4.18
N VAL A 664 -14.98 16.25 3.67
CA VAL A 664 -15.50 16.82 2.42
C VAL A 664 -14.46 16.77 1.31
N ALA A 665 -14.89 16.33 0.11
CA ALA A 665 -14.12 16.39 -1.13
C ALA A 665 -14.97 16.90 -2.29
N LEU A 666 -14.40 17.75 -3.15
CA LEU A 666 -14.99 18.13 -4.43
C LEU A 666 -14.35 17.29 -5.53
N LEU A 667 -15.08 16.31 -6.05
CA LEU A 667 -14.58 15.40 -7.09
C LEU A 667 -14.99 15.91 -8.48
N PRO A 668 -14.09 15.88 -9.48
CA PRO A 668 -14.42 16.31 -10.83
C PRO A 668 -15.36 15.32 -11.53
N ALA A 669 -15.92 15.74 -12.67
CA ALA A 669 -16.64 14.84 -13.54
C ALA A 669 -15.76 13.66 -13.96
N LEU A 670 -16.38 12.47 -14.03
CA LEU A 670 -15.73 11.19 -14.35
C LEU A 670 -14.66 10.74 -13.34
N ASP A 671 -14.65 11.25 -12.11
CA ASP A 671 -13.68 10.82 -11.09
C ASP A 671 -13.67 9.29 -10.89
N PRO A 672 -12.49 8.65 -10.72
CA PRO A 672 -12.39 7.20 -10.57
C PRO A 672 -13.26 6.63 -9.44
N LEU A 673 -13.51 7.35 -8.35
CA LEU A 673 -14.36 6.86 -7.27
C LEU A 673 -15.77 6.51 -7.76
N LEU A 674 -16.37 7.39 -8.58
CA LEU A 674 -17.70 7.18 -9.13
C LEU A 674 -17.68 6.35 -10.41
N MET A 675 -16.58 6.39 -11.17
CA MET A 675 -16.47 5.67 -12.42
C MET A 675 -15.85 4.28 -12.30
N GLY A 676 -15.48 3.84 -11.09
CA GLY A 676 -14.79 2.58 -10.78
C GLY A 676 -15.67 1.35 -10.72
N VAL A 677 -16.92 1.48 -10.30
CA VAL A 677 -17.88 0.38 -10.12
C VAL A 677 -19.24 0.72 -10.75
N MET A 678 -20.00 -0.30 -11.18
CA MET A 678 -21.32 -0.12 -11.79
C MET A 678 -22.39 0.19 -10.73
N ARG A 679 -22.39 -0.60 -9.64
CA ARG A 679 -23.24 -0.35 -8.46
C ARG A 679 -22.56 0.66 -7.55
N ARG A 680 -23.25 1.75 -7.26
CA ARG A 680 -22.68 2.93 -6.56
C ARG A 680 -23.50 3.28 -5.33
N ASP A 681 -24.26 2.32 -4.84
CA ASP A 681 -25.30 2.50 -3.82
C ASP A 681 -24.66 2.83 -2.45
N LEU A 682 -23.39 2.45 -2.26
CA LEU A 682 -22.56 2.86 -1.11
C LEU A 682 -22.19 4.35 -1.11
N LEU A 683 -22.27 5.02 -2.26
CA LEU A 683 -21.85 6.42 -2.45
C LEU A 683 -23.03 7.33 -2.79
N VAL A 684 -24.05 6.80 -3.46
CA VAL A 684 -25.11 7.57 -4.10
C VAL A 684 -26.47 7.00 -3.73
N ALA A 685 -27.32 7.82 -3.13
CA ALA A 685 -28.71 7.48 -2.88
C ALA A 685 -29.53 7.44 -4.18
N ASP A 686 -30.43 6.47 -4.31
CA ASP A 686 -31.26 6.27 -5.51
C ASP A 686 -32.04 7.53 -5.93
N ALA A 687 -32.56 8.28 -4.97
CA ALA A 687 -33.33 9.50 -5.20
C ALA A 687 -32.55 10.60 -5.95
N THR A 688 -31.21 10.64 -5.79
CA THR A 688 -30.35 11.67 -6.38
C THR A 688 -29.63 11.19 -7.64
N ARG A 689 -29.70 9.89 -7.95
CA ARG A 689 -28.97 9.24 -9.06
C ARG A 689 -29.14 9.95 -10.41
N ARG A 690 -30.36 10.43 -10.71
CA ARG A 690 -30.69 11.14 -11.96
C ARG A 690 -29.99 12.50 -12.15
N TYR A 691 -29.48 13.10 -11.07
CA TYR A 691 -28.74 14.35 -11.12
C TYR A 691 -27.23 14.14 -11.30
N ILE A 692 -26.74 12.95 -10.95
CA ILE A 692 -25.31 12.64 -10.93
C ILE A 692 -24.86 11.98 -12.24
N PHE A 693 -25.73 11.17 -12.84
CA PHE A 693 -25.39 10.39 -14.04
C PHE A 693 -26.20 10.81 -15.26
N ASP A 694 -25.55 10.86 -16.43
CA ASP A 694 -26.25 10.96 -17.71
C ASP A 694 -26.81 9.61 -18.18
N PRO A 695 -27.59 9.56 -19.28
CA PRO A 695 -28.13 8.31 -19.81
C PRO A 695 -27.07 7.26 -20.20
N LYS A 696 -25.81 7.66 -20.36
CA LYS A 696 -24.68 6.76 -20.65
C LYS A 696 -24.01 6.23 -19.38
N GLY A 697 -24.48 6.65 -18.21
CA GLY A 697 -23.94 6.26 -16.90
C GLY A 697 -22.67 7.00 -16.49
N SER A 698 -22.35 8.11 -17.18
CA SER A 698 -21.18 8.96 -16.90
C SER A 698 -21.47 9.85 -15.69
N ALA A 699 -20.53 9.93 -14.75
CA ALA A 699 -20.67 10.74 -13.55
C ALA A 699 -20.25 12.20 -13.77
N THR A 700 -20.99 13.12 -13.18
CA THR A 700 -20.62 14.53 -13.10
C THR A 700 -19.76 14.86 -11.87
N SER A 701 -19.38 16.13 -11.71
CA SER A 701 -18.64 16.64 -10.55
C SER A 701 -19.52 16.69 -9.30
N VAL A 702 -19.03 16.12 -8.20
CA VAL A 702 -19.82 15.93 -6.97
C VAL A 702 -19.16 16.54 -5.74
N VAL A 703 -19.99 16.95 -4.79
CA VAL A 703 -19.60 17.23 -3.41
C VAL A 703 -19.81 15.96 -2.60
N LEU A 704 -18.72 15.37 -2.13
CA LEU A 704 -18.70 14.18 -1.29
C LEU A 704 -18.59 14.61 0.18
N VAL A 705 -19.48 14.11 1.03
CA VAL A 705 -19.49 14.31 2.48
C VAL A 705 -19.52 12.94 3.15
N ASP A 706 -18.50 12.63 3.96
CA ASP A 706 -18.39 11.37 4.71
C ASP A 706 -18.61 10.11 3.87
N GLY A 707 -18.12 10.15 2.62
CA GLY A 707 -18.23 9.04 1.68
C GLY A 707 -19.49 9.02 0.83
N HIS A 708 -20.43 9.94 1.05
CA HIS A 708 -21.69 9.99 0.34
C HIS A 708 -21.79 11.26 -0.51
N VAL A 709 -22.44 11.17 -1.67
CA VAL A 709 -22.68 12.32 -2.54
C VAL A 709 -23.79 13.18 -1.94
N ALA A 710 -23.43 14.39 -1.50
CA ALA A 710 -24.35 15.37 -0.91
C ALA A 710 -24.79 16.46 -1.89
N GLY A 711 -24.10 16.59 -3.03
CA GLY A 711 -24.41 17.62 -4.01
C GLY A 711 -23.52 17.59 -5.24
N ILE A 712 -23.67 18.61 -6.07
CA ILE A 712 -23.01 18.82 -7.35
C ILE A 712 -22.26 20.16 -7.30
N TRP A 713 -21.12 20.24 -7.97
CA TRP A 713 -20.43 21.51 -8.18
C TRP A 713 -20.05 21.68 -9.66
N ASP A 714 -19.90 22.92 -10.10
CA ASP A 714 -19.50 23.26 -11.47
C ASP A 714 -18.70 24.57 -11.48
N MET A 715 -17.97 24.81 -12.56
CA MET A 715 -17.41 26.14 -12.82
C MET A 715 -18.52 27.04 -13.39
N LEU A 716 -18.50 28.33 -13.04
CA LEU A 716 -19.27 29.31 -13.78
C LEU A 716 -18.75 29.41 -15.22
N HIS A 717 -19.65 29.71 -16.14
CA HIS A 717 -19.39 29.72 -17.58
C HIS A 717 -19.66 31.11 -18.17
N ASP A 718 -19.43 31.28 -19.47
CA ASP A 718 -19.82 32.49 -20.22
C ASP A 718 -19.12 33.79 -19.75
N GLY A 719 -17.86 33.67 -19.30
CA GLY A 719 -16.98 34.78 -18.95
C GLY A 719 -16.88 35.08 -17.45
N GLU A 720 -17.72 34.43 -16.64
CA GLU A 720 -17.69 34.56 -15.18
C GLU A 720 -16.71 33.56 -14.55
N GLN A 721 -15.83 34.05 -13.68
CA GLN A 721 -14.98 33.20 -12.85
C GLN A 721 -15.71 32.90 -11.54
N GLY A 722 -15.81 31.62 -11.18
CA GLY A 722 -16.41 31.20 -9.93
C GLY A 722 -16.76 29.72 -9.92
N ILE A 723 -17.21 29.24 -8.76
CA ILE A 723 -17.62 27.86 -8.54
C ILE A 723 -19.04 27.86 -8.02
N ALA A 724 -19.94 27.20 -8.76
CA ALA A 724 -21.30 26.97 -8.36
C ALA A 724 -21.42 25.66 -7.58
N VAL A 725 -22.25 25.64 -6.53
CA VAL A 725 -22.54 24.45 -5.71
C VAL A 725 -24.03 24.32 -5.52
N HIS A 726 -24.56 23.13 -5.78
CA HIS A 726 -25.93 22.73 -5.47
C HIS A 726 -25.90 21.54 -4.52
N LEU A 727 -26.52 21.66 -3.34
CA LEU A 727 -26.68 20.55 -2.39
C LEU A 727 -28.08 19.96 -2.53
N PHE A 728 -28.18 18.63 -2.42
CA PHE A 728 -29.46 17.94 -2.51
C PHE A 728 -30.30 18.10 -1.24
N ASP A 729 -29.64 18.20 -0.09
CA ASP A 729 -30.23 18.36 1.23
C ASP A 729 -29.46 19.42 2.03
N ASP A 730 -30.10 19.97 3.06
CA ASP A 730 -29.44 20.86 4.02
C ASP A 730 -28.36 20.11 4.81
N VAL A 731 -27.21 20.76 4.97
CA VAL A 731 -26.08 20.25 5.78
C VAL A 731 -25.86 21.13 6.99
N ASP A 732 -25.31 20.56 8.06
CA ASP A 732 -24.98 21.32 9.26
C ASP A 732 -23.96 22.44 8.97
N ARG A 733 -23.89 23.43 9.87
CA ARG A 733 -22.99 24.59 9.72
C ARG A 733 -21.53 24.20 9.56
N ARG A 734 -21.04 23.21 10.32
CA ARG A 734 -19.65 22.77 10.29
C ARG A 734 -19.32 22.15 8.94
N THR A 735 -20.18 21.29 8.43
CA THR A 735 -20.03 20.66 7.10
C THR A 735 -20.07 21.71 6.00
N ARG A 736 -20.98 22.70 6.08
CA ARG A 736 -21.05 23.81 5.11
C ARG A 736 -19.77 24.65 5.09
N GLU A 737 -19.17 24.92 6.25
CA GLU A 737 -17.88 25.63 6.35
C GLU A 737 -16.74 24.83 5.71
N VAL A 738 -16.70 23.50 5.90
CA VAL A 738 -15.69 22.65 5.24
C VAL A 738 -15.92 22.63 3.72
N ILE A 739 -17.16 22.60 3.23
CA ILE A 739 -17.46 22.72 1.79
C ILE A 739 -16.93 24.04 1.23
N ARG A 740 -17.20 25.17 1.89
CA ARG A 740 -16.67 26.49 1.51
C ARG A 740 -15.14 26.50 1.42
N ALA A 741 -14.45 25.93 2.42
CA ALA A 741 -13.00 25.84 2.43
C ALA A 741 -12.47 24.99 1.26
N ARG A 742 -13.15 23.89 0.92
CA ARG A 742 -12.79 23.05 -0.24
C ARG A 742 -13.02 23.75 -1.57
N VAL A 743 -14.13 24.50 -1.72
CA VAL A 743 -14.39 25.34 -2.89
C VAL A 743 -13.27 26.38 -3.06
N THR A 744 -12.87 27.03 -1.98
CA THR A 744 -11.76 28.00 -1.98
C THR A 744 -10.47 27.37 -2.50
N GLY A 745 -10.15 26.15 -2.06
CA GLY A 745 -8.99 25.40 -2.53
C GLY A 745 -9.06 25.01 -4.00
N VAL A 746 -10.26 24.65 -4.50
CA VAL A 746 -10.48 24.37 -5.92
C VAL A 746 -10.34 25.65 -6.76
N ALA A 747 -10.89 26.77 -6.31
CA ALA A 747 -10.77 28.07 -6.97
C ALA A 747 -9.31 28.51 -7.08
N GLN A 748 -8.51 28.32 -6.02
CA GLN A 748 -7.08 28.60 -6.05
C GLN A 748 -6.35 27.81 -7.14
N VAL A 749 -6.72 26.54 -7.37
CA VAL A 749 -6.12 25.73 -8.44
C VAL A 749 -6.60 26.14 -9.83
N LEU A 750 -7.88 26.49 -9.96
CA LEU A 750 -8.49 26.83 -11.25
C LEU A 750 -8.16 28.25 -11.74
N PHE A 751 -8.13 29.21 -10.83
CA PHE A 751 -8.12 30.65 -11.13
C PHE A 751 -6.95 31.40 -10.48
N ASP A 752 -6.06 30.70 -9.77
CA ASP A 752 -4.96 31.29 -8.99
C ASP A 752 -5.40 32.29 -7.90
N GLN A 753 -6.68 32.25 -7.52
CA GLN A 753 -7.25 33.09 -6.47
C GLN A 753 -8.33 32.37 -5.66
N PRO A 754 -8.45 32.63 -4.35
CA PRO A 754 -9.52 32.08 -3.53
C PRO A 754 -10.86 32.74 -3.89
N MET A 755 -11.93 31.93 -3.95
CA MET A 755 -13.27 32.42 -4.26
C MET A 755 -14.32 31.73 -3.39
N GLU A 756 -15.36 32.47 -3.03
CA GLU A 756 -16.53 31.93 -2.32
C GLU A 756 -17.46 31.16 -3.29
N PRO A 757 -18.12 30.08 -2.81
CA PRO A 757 -19.10 29.35 -3.61
C PRO A 757 -20.34 30.22 -3.93
N SER A 758 -20.79 30.12 -5.18
CA SER A 758 -22.13 30.53 -5.58
C SER A 758 -23.10 29.37 -5.33
N TRP A 759 -23.99 29.52 -4.34
CA TRP A 759 -24.97 28.48 -4.01
C TRP A 759 -26.17 28.54 -4.95
N LEU A 760 -26.55 27.39 -5.51
CA LEU A 760 -27.71 27.25 -6.38
C LEU A 760 -28.78 26.39 -5.70
N ASP A 761 -30.04 26.85 -5.74
CA ASP A 761 -31.17 26.16 -5.12
C ASP A 761 -31.73 25.04 -5.99
N THR A 762 -31.50 25.09 -7.31
CA THR A 762 -32.08 24.13 -8.26
C THR A 762 -31.07 23.68 -9.30
N MET A 763 -31.24 22.45 -9.79
CA MET A 763 -30.49 21.87 -10.89
C MET A 763 -31.43 21.07 -11.81
N LEU A 764 -31.17 21.07 -13.11
CA LEU A 764 -31.84 20.17 -14.06
C LEU A 764 -31.23 18.76 -14.01
N PRO A 765 -32.04 17.68 -13.92
CA PRO A 765 -31.54 16.31 -13.95
C PRO A 765 -30.67 16.02 -15.18
N LEU A 766 -29.54 15.33 -14.98
CA LEU A 766 -28.66 14.90 -16.07
C LEU A 766 -29.22 13.71 -16.84
N GLY A 767 -30.01 12.86 -16.20
CA GLY A 767 -30.61 11.67 -16.81
C GLY A 767 -31.58 11.96 -17.96
N THR A 768 -31.99 13.22 -18.14
CA THR A 768 -32.85 13.66 -19.26
C THR A 768 -32.10 14.50 -20.30
N ARG A 769 -30.80 14.77 -20.08
CA ARG A 769 -29.98 15.62 -20.94
C ARG A 769 -29.11 14.78 -21.90
N PRO A 770 -28.70 15.33 -23.05
CA PRO A 770 -27.80 14.65 -23.97
C PRO A 770 -26.48 14.24 -23.31
N GLY A 771 -25.91 13.12 -23.75
CA GLY A 771 -24.61 12.64 -23.25
C GLY A 771 -23.51 13.68 -23.41
N GLY A 772 -22.67 13.83 -22.38
CA GLY A 772 -21.64 14.88 -22.30
C GLY A 772 -22.04 16.10 -21.47
N SER A 773 -23.33 16.25 -21.13
CA SER A 773 -23.81 17.27 -20.19
C SER A 773 -23.20 17.15 -18.78
N VAL A 774 -22.66 15.97 -18.46
CA VAL A 774 -21.93 15.70 -17.20
C VAL A 774 -20.69 16.58 -17.00
N LEU A 775 -20.16 17.19 -18.06
CA LEU A 775 -19.02 18.11 -17.96
C LEU A 775 -19.43 19.55 -17.62
N ARG A 776 -20.74 19.85 -17.63
CA ARG A 776 -21.33 21.16 -17.31
C ARG A 776 -22.67 20.97 -16.58
N PRO A 777 -22.66 20.32 -15.41
CA PRO A 777 -23.89 19.89 -14.75
C PRO A 777 -24.81 21.03 -14.34
N LEU A 778 -24.28 22.17 -13.92
CA LEU A 778 -25.09 23.27 -13.38
C LEU A 778 -25.45 24.31 -14.44
N ARG A 779 -25.08 24.07 -15.70
CA ARG A 779 -25.59 24.85 -16.83
C ARG A 779 -27.06 24.46 -17.11
N ALA A 780 -27.92 25.47 -17.08
CA ALA A 780 -29.33 25.38 -17.46
C ALA A 780 -29.53 24.91 -18.91
#